data_AF-A0A538R990-F1
#
_entry.id   AF-A0A538R990-F1
#
_cell.length_a   1.000
_cell.length_b   1.000
_cell.length_c   1.000
_cell.angle_alpha   90.00
_cell.angle_beta   90.00
_cell.angle_gamma   90.00
#
_symmetry.space_group_name_H-M   'P 1'
#
loop_
_entity.id
_entity.type
_entity.pdbx_description
1 polymer ?
#
loop_
_entity_poly.entity_id
_entity_poly.type
_entity_poly.pdbx_seq_one_letter_code
_entity_poly.pdbx_strand_id
1 'polypeptide(L)'
;MTQRAKPPGDVTRLICNGIDATTGEYLVPPIDAHRLARVATGDRLAGDEIADLQNKSLQARRSSFTVVEGVDPNDLAQTGWAAVFPAVADDDALRQAAIRDALAPLLQHRRAQATAAADLYREYAGELGYRTGETKQQYLARLGAGPGPARPQKVPYYLLLIATPEEIPYRIQYQLDVHYAVGRIAFDTFEDYARYACSVVDAETGRARRPRRASFFGVANPNDAATRLSADHLVIPLIEHVATGHARHGFAVDSHLGDAAHRGRLVELLGDPPALLFTASHGMGFPSGAAGQRECQGALLCQDWGGPGAPIAREHYLAGDDLPTHADLRGMISVLFACFGAGTPTRDEFTRRALGEASARQLAPASLIARLPQRMLAHPAGGALAVVGHIDRAWGSTFLWIDAQGKAQPRTHLDVFESMLDSLLAGKRLGYAMEAFNLRYAELAADLSERIEQIQLYDEHYEDSELAHMWICNNDARNYAVIGDPAVRIPTTGEHAAARREPFTLRGDPRPGAPMSEDPHELAPRDADETRREALEPPSYGWFSKDDKQPGALARLGNKLGEVLSEVLGDAAVLEVKTYTSADLQSIAGGEPLQTSGARLRAYTRCKLDGDTEVCVPVTATGAVDEALWALHVEMVKQAQAHRAELLKTVLSVFSSRVGK
;
A
#
# COMPACT_ATOMS: atom_id res chain seq x y z
N MET A 1 -6.62 0.04 -58.88
CA MET A 1 -6.64 -0.93 -57.77
C MET A 1 -6.09 -0.26 -56.54
N THR A 2 -7.00 0.22 -55.70
CA THR A 2 -6.76 0.89 -54.42
C THR A 2 -6.19 -0.11 -53.42
N GLN A 3 -4.93 0.08 -53.00
CA GLN A 3 -4.40 -0.58 -51.81
C GLN A 3 -5.17 -0.05 -50.60
N ARG A 4 -5.96 -0.93 -49.96
CA ARG A 4 -6.57 -0.66 -48.66
C ARG A 4 -5.43 -0.40 -47.68
N ALA A 5 -5.37 0.83 -47.18
CA ALA A 5 -4.61 1.15 -45.97
C ALA A 5 -5.05 0.18 -44.86
N LYS A 6 -4.07 -0.51 -44.28
CA LYS A 6 -4.25 -1.24 -43.02
C LYS A 6 -4.75 -0.21 -41.99
N PRO A 7 -5.83 -0.47 -41.23
CA PRO A 7 -6.23 0.44 -40.16
C PRO A 7 -5.05 0.57 -39.17
N PRO A 8 -4.83 1.75 -38.58
CA PRO A 8 -3.83 1.88 -37.53
C PRO A 8 -4.14 0.83 -36.46
N GLY A 9 -3.14 -0.01 -36.16
CA GLY A 9 -3.25 -1.05 -35.14
C GLY A 9 -3.73 -0.42 -33.84
N ASP A 10 -4.73 -1.05 -33.24
CA ASP A 10 -5.36 -0.63 -32.00
C ASP A 10 -4.29 -0.58 -30.91
N VAL A 11 -3.81 0.64 -30.62
CA VAL A 11 -2.79 0.87 -29.60
C VAL A 11 -3.34 0.33 -28.29
N THR A 12 -2.54 -0.45 -27.59
CA THR A 12 -2.68 -0.88 -26.21
C THR A 12 -2.88 0.35 -25.31
N ARG A 13 -4.10 0.89 -25.25
CA ARG A 13 -4.39 2.21 -24.65
C ARG A 13 -4.35 2.13 -23.12
N LEU A 14 -3.43 2.86 -22.51
CA LEU A 14 -3.53 3.24 -21.10
C LEU A 14 -4.74 4.16 -20.94
N ILE A 15 -5.76 3.69 -20.22
CA ILE A 15 -7.00 4.42 -20.02
C ILE A 15 -6.84 5.28 -18.75
N CYS A 16 -6.94 6.60 -18.92
CA CYS A 16 -7.03 7.52 -17.80
C CYS A 16 -8.39 7.35 -17.13
N ASN A 17 -8.41 7.34 -15.80
CA ASN A 17 -9.65 7.16 -15.06
C ASN A 17 -10.52 8.43 -15.18
N GLY A 18 -10.11 9.58 -14.65
CA GLY A 18 -11.04 10.67 -14.30
C GLY A 18 -11.84 11.34 -15.44
N ILE A 19 -12.92 12.00 -15.03
CA ILE A 19 -13.96 12.59 -15.90
C ILE A 19 -14.03 14.11 -15.72
N ASP A 20 -14.20 14.84 -16.82
CA ASP A 20 -14.44 16.28 -16.81
C ASP A 20 -15.88 16.58 -16.40
N ALA A 21 -16.04 17.33 -15.31
CA ALA A 21 -17.32 17.63 -14.70
C ALA A 21 -18.27 18.44 -15.60
N THR A 22 -17.74 19.13 -16.61
CA THR A 22 -18.52 20.00 -17.49
C THR A 22 -18.99 19.30 -18.75
N THR A 23 -18.22 18.35 -19.26
CA THR A 23 -18.52 17.67 -20.53
C THR A 23 -19.02 16.24 -20.34
N GLY A 24 -18.69 15.59 -19.21
CA GLY A 24 -18.90 14.15 -19.04
C GLY A 24 -17.93 13.29 -19.85
N GLU A 25 -16.93 13.89 -20.50
CA GLU A 25 -15.88 13.16 -21.22
C GLU A 25 -14.71 12.84 -20.29
N TYR A 26 -13.83 11.91 -20.69
CA TYR A 26 -12.58 11.69 -19.96
C TYR A 26 -11.74 12.98 -19.89
N LEU A 27 -11.06 13.19 -18.77
CA LEU A 27 -10.21 14.38 -18.53
C LEU A 27 -9.08 14.55 -19.56
N VAL A 28 -8.69 13.42 -20.16
CA VAL A 28 -7.58 13.34 -21.07
C VAL A 28 -8.07 12.72 -22.38
N PRO A 29 -8.05 13.46 -23.50
CA PRO A 29 -8.16 12.82 -24.81
C PRO A 29 -6.97 11.88 -25.01
N PRO A 30 -7.06 10.80 -25.82
CA PRO A 30 -5.95 9.89 -26.05
C PRO A 30 -4.64 10.64 -26.34
N ILE A 31 -3.62 10.46 -25.49
CA ILE A 31 -2.34 11.14 -25.65
C ILE A 31 -1.52 10.39 -26.72
N ASP A 32 -0.93 11.14 -27.65
CA ASP A 32 0.01 10.60 -28.64
C ASP A 32 1.29 10.08 -27.95
N ALA A 33 1.60 8.80 -28.14
CA ALA A 33 2.76 8.14 -27.54
C ALA A 33 4.08 8.80 -27.95
N HIS A 34 4.21 9.25 -29.20
CA HIS A 34 5.40 9.96 -29.67
C HIS A 34 5.61 11.27 -28.91
N ARG A 35 4.51 11.97 -28.58
CA ARG A 35 4.59 13.16 -27.75
C ARG A 35 5.06 12.84 -26.34
N LEU A 36 4.64 11.73 -25.71
CA LEU A 36 5.07 11.33 -24.36
C LEU A 36 6.50 10.76 -24.31
N ALA A 37 6.95 10.07 -25.34
CA ALA A 37 8.31 9.54 -25.38
C ALA A 37 9.37 10.65 -25.50
N ARG A 38 9.10 11.66 -26.33
CA ARG A 38 9.92 12.89 -26.40
C ARG A 38 10.03 13.62 -25.07
N VAL A 39 9.05 13.43 -24.19
CA VAL A 39 9.02 14.01 -22.84
C VAL A 39 9.93 13.23 -21.93
N ALA A 40 9.73 11.92 -21.88
CA ALA A 40 10.51 11.04 -21.03
C ALA A 40 11.99 11.08 -21.39
N THR A 41 12.35 11.15 -22.69
CA THR A 41 13.75 11.34 -23.12
C THR A 41 14.36 12.69 -22.76
N GLY A 42 13.54 13.72 -22.53
CA GLY A 42 13.97 15.03 -22.02
C GLY A 42 13.84 15.18 -20.50
N ASP A 43 13.25 14.20 -19.82
CA ASP A 43 12.96 14.25 -18.39
C ASP A 43 14.25 13.96 -17.61
N ARG A 44 14.89 15.04 -17.15
CA ARG A 44 15.97 14.92 -16.16
C ARG A 44 15.33 14.93 -14.79
N LEU A 45 15.04 13.75 -14.24
CA LEU A 45 14.96 13.63 -12.78
C LEU A 45 16.28 14.18 -12.21
N ALA A 46 16.21 14.95 -11.13
CA ALA A 46 17.42 15.48 -10.53
C ALA A 46 18.32 14.31 -10.10
N GLY A 47 19.63 14.41 -10.37
CA GLY A 47 20.54 13.27 -10.20
C GLY A 47 20.56 12.70 -8.78
N ASP A 48 20.23 13.52 -7.79
CA ASP A 48 20.08 13.15 -6.38
C ASP A 48 18.76 12.38 -6.10
N GLU A 49 17.67 12.70 -6.79
CA GLU A 49 16.41 11.94 -6.73
C GLU A 49 16.56 10.55 -7.35
N ILE A 50 17.24 10.45 -8.51
CA ILE A 50 17.52 9.17 -9.18
C ILE A 50 18.34 8.25 -8.28
N ALA A 51 19.42 8.78 -7.68
CA ALA A 51 20.28 8.00 -6.81
C ALA A 51 19.53 7.42 -5.60
N ASP A 52 18.60 8.16 -5.01
CA ASP A 52 17.77 7.69 -3.91
C ASP A 52 16.83 6.54 -4.33
N LEU A 53 16.20 6.66 -5.50
CA LEU A 53 15.28 5.65 -6.03
C LEU A 53 16.03 4.35 -6.40
N GLN A 54 17.18 4.48 -7.06
CA GLN A 54 18.07 3.36 -7.38
C GLN A 54 18.57 2.69 -6.09
N ASN A 55 18.99 3.46 -5.09
CA ASN A 55 19.42 2.92 -3.80
C ASN A 55 18.30 2.14 -3.11
N LYS A 56 17.06 2.65 -3.12
CA LYS A 56 15.91 1.95 -2.55
C LYS A 56 15.61 0.65 -3.29
N SER A 57 15.59 0.67 -4.63
CA SER A 57 15.38 -0.53 -5.46
C SER A 57 16.46 -1.59 -5.19
N LEU A 58 17.73 -1.19 -5.14
CA LEU A 58 18.85 -2.07 -4.81
C LEU A 58 18.79 -2.62 -3.38
N GLN A 59 18.33 -1.81 -2.41
CA GLN A 59 18.14 -2.24 -1.03
C GLN A 59 17.05 -3.29 -0.92
N ALA A 60 15.89 -3.06 -1.55
CA ALA A 60 14.79 -4.03 -1.54
C ALA A 60 15.17 -5.39 -2.15
N ARG A 61 16.02 -5.39 -3.19
CA ARG A 61 16.61 -6.61 -3.77
C ARG A 61 17.60 -7.33 -2.84
N ARG A 62 18.16 -6.64 -1.84
CA ARG A 62 19.14 -7.16 -0.88
C ARG A 62 18.48 -7.62 0.43
N SER A 63 17.58 -6.82 1.01
CA SER A 63 16.62 -7.14 2.08
C SER A 63 15.71 -5.92 2.38
N SER A 64 14.50 -6.13 2.92
CA SER A 64 13.43 -5.13 3.17
C SER A 64 13.75 -4.04 4.23
N PHE A 65 14.80 -3.24 4.05
CA PHE A 65 15.21 -2.22 5.02
C PHE A 65 14.77 -0.81 4.62
N THR A 66 13.54 -0.44 4.98
CA THR A 66 13.06 0.96 4.90
C THR A 66 13.65 1.83 6.00
N VAL A 67 13.69 1.27 7.19
CA VAL A 67 14.38 1.76 8.37
C VAL A 67 15.64 0.93 8.54
N VAL A 68 16.64 1.49 9.21
CA VAL A 68 17.86 0.73 9.55
C VAL A 68 17.54 -0.61 10.22
N GLU A 69 18.36 -1.62 9.89
CA GLU A 69 18.22 -2.97 10.42
C GLU A 69 18.10 -2.99 11.95
N GLY A 70 17.22 -3.85 12.45
CA GLY A 70 16.94 -4.01 13.89
C GLY A 70 15.88 -3.06 14.45
N VAL A 71 15.28 -2.19 13.62
CA VAL A 71 14.13 -1.37 14.01
C VAL A 71 12.84 -1.96 13.45
N ASP A 72 11.84 -2.20 14.30
CA ASP A 72 10.50 -2.58 13.85
C ASP A 72 9.75 -1.37 13.27
N PRO A 73 9.47 -1.33 11.94
CA PRO A 73 8.76 -0.21 11.31
C PRO A 73 7.34 -0.01 11.89
N ASN A 74 6.77 -1.01 12.55
CA ASN A 74 5.47 -0.94 13.19
C ASN A 74 5.54 -0.60 14.70
N ASP A 75 6.67 -0.13 15.23
CA ASP A 75 6.79 0.35 16.61
C ASP A 75 7.27 1.81 16.67
N LEU A 76 6.40 2.74 17.10
CA LEU A 76 6.76 4.16 17.23
C LEU A 76 7.86 4.41 18.26
N ALA A 77 7.99 3.56 19.27
CA ALA A 77 9.03 3.70 20.27
C ALA A 77 10.44 3.45 19.69
N GLN A 78 10.52 2.75 18.54
CA GLN A 78 11.77 2.46 17.83
C GLN A 78 11.94 3.32 16.57
N THR A 79 10.84 3.71 15.93
CA THR A 79 10.83 4.44 14.64
C THR A 79 10.69 5.95 14.78
N GLY A 80 10.12 6.41 15.89
CA GLY A 80 9.81 7.81 16.14
C GLY A 80 8.65 8.36 15.33
N TRP A 81 8.28 9.60 15.63
CA TRP A 81 7.28 10.35 14.89
C TRP A 81 7.62 11.85 14.88
N ALA A 82 7.40 12.53 13.75
CA ALA A 82 7.63 13.95 13.63
C ALA A 82 6.46 14.72 13.02
N ALA A 83 6.16 15.87 13.60
CA ALA A 83 5.33 16.91 12.99
C ALA A 83 6.21 17.83 12.15
N VAL A 84 5.86 18.06 10.89
CA VAL A 84 6.60 18.89 9.95
C VAL A 84 5.78 20.11 9.55
N PHE A 85 6.23 21.29 9.95
CA PHE A 85 5.62 22.57 9.62
C PHE A 85 6.46 23.32 8.56
N PRO A 86 5.86 24.27 7.82
CA PRO A 86 6.64 25.18 7.00
C PRO A 86 7.49 26.10 7.87
N ALA A 87 8.66 26.48 7.36
CA ALA A 87 9.46 27.55 7.94
C ALA A 87 8.78 28.89 7.63
N VAL A 88 8.31 29.58 8.66
CA VAL A 88 7.48 30.79 8.56
C VAL A 88 8.04 31.93 9.42
N ALA A 89 7.68 33.17 9.07
CA ALA A 89 8.00 34.38 9.82
C ALA A 89 6.72 35.14 10.22
N ASP A 90 6.82 36.01 11.23
CA ASP A 90 5.80 36.98 11.65
C ASP A 90 4.36 36.40 11.80
N ASP A 91 3.40 36.85 10.98
CA ASP A 91 1.97 36.49 11.10
C ASP A 91 1.71 34.99 10.86
N ASP A 92 2.46 34.37 9.96
CA ASP A 92 2.35 32.94 9.70
C ASP A 92 2.85 32.11 10.89
N ALA A 93 3.75 32.65 11.72
CA ALA A 93 4.19 32.01 12.95
C ALA A 93 3.07 31.96 14.01
N LEU A 94 2.24 33.01 14.09
CA LEU A 94 1.06 33.03 14.97
C LEU A 94 0.01 32.02 14.50
N ARG A 95 -0.27 31.97 13.19
CA ARG A 95 -1.15 30.96 12.59
C ARG A 95 -0.65 29.55 12.86
N GLN A 96 0.64 29.30 12.68
CA GLN A 96 1.27 28.01 12.95
C GLN A 96 1.17 27.60 14.43
N ALA A 97 1.37 28.55 15.36
CA ALA A 97 1.19 28.30 16.79
C ALA A 97 -0.25 27.90 17.12
N ALA A 98 -1.26 28.58 16.54
CA ALA A 98 -2.67 28.22 16.73
C ALA A 98 -3.00 26.82 16.17
N ILE A 99 -2.44 26.43 15.02
CA ILE A 99 -2.57 25.07 14.48
C ILE A 99 -1.94 24.05 15.44
N ARG A 100 -0.73 24.34 15.94
CA ARG A 100 -0.03 23.47 16.89
C ARG A 100 -0.84 23.28 18.18
N ASP A 101 -1.44 24.35 18.71
CA ASP A 101 -2.30 24.29 19.89
C ASP A 101 -3.56 23.46 19.63
N ALA A 102 -4.20 23.64 18.46
CA ALA A 102 -5.35 22.82 18.06
C ALA A 102 -4.98 21.33 17.93
N LEU A 103 -3.75 21.02 17.50
CA LEU A 103 -3.23 19.65 17.37
C LEU A 103 -2.66 19.08 18.67
N ALA A 104 -2.63 19.84 19.77
CA ALA A 104 -2.00 19.43 21.02
C ALA A 104 -2.40 18.01 21.50
N PRO A 105 -3.68 17.57 21.41
CA PRO A 105 -4.06 16.21 21.77
C PRO A 105 -3.30 15.13 20.99
N LEU A 106 -3.17 15.30 19.67
CA LEU A 106 -2.46 14.36 18.80
C LEU A 106 -0.95 14.41 19.04
N LEU A 107 -0.39 15.62 19.14
CA LEU A 107 1.05 15.82 19.39
C LEU A 107 1.47 15.18 20.72
N GLN A 108 0.68 15.35 21.78
CA GLN A 108 0.94 14.73 23.08
C GLN A 108 0.83 13.20 23.01
N HIS A 109 -0.18 12.67 22.32
CA HIS A 109 -0.37 11.24 22.14
C HIS A 109 0.79 10.59 21.39
N ARG A 110 1.23 11.20 20.28
CA ARG A 110 2.39 10.73 19.50
C ARG A 110 3.70 10.88 20.26
N ARG A 111 3.88 11.97 21.02
CA ARG A 111 5.02 12.12 21.92
C ARG A 111 5.07 10.97 22.91
N ALA A 112 3.97 10.65 23.60
CA ALA A 112 3.95 9.56 24.57
C ALA A 112 4.34 8.20 23.96
N GLN A 113 3.90 7.91 22.74
CA GLN A 113 4.25 6.67 22.04
C GLN A 113 5.71 6.66 21.55
N ALA A 114 6.14 7.73 20.89
CA ALA A 114 7.47 7.83 20.30
C ALA A 114 8.60 8.01 21.33
N THR A 115 8.27 8.47 22.56
CA THR A 115 9.23 8.59 23.66
C THR A 115 9.20 7.42 24.65
N ALA A 116 8.45 6.35 24.36
CA ALA A 116 8.27 5.24 25.29
C ALA A 116 9.56 4.44 25.56
N ALA A 117 10.47 4.35 24.58
CA ALA A 117 11.76 3.67 24.71
C ALA A 117 12.98 4.60 24.52
N ALA A 118 12.89 5.58 23.64
CA ALA A 118 13.93 6.56 23.36
C ALA A 118 13.30 7.90 22.94
N ASP A 119 13.99 9.03 23.09
CA ASP A 119 13.46 10.34 22.67
C ASP A 119 13.48 10.49 21.13
N LEU A 120 12.50 9.89 20.46
CA LEU A 120 12.35 9.86 18.99
C LEU A 120 11.15 10.70 18.50
N TYR A 121 10.66 11.62 19.33
CA TYR A 121 9.63 12.58 18.95
C TYR A 121 10.26 13.90 18.49
N ARG A 122 9.80 14.46 17.35
CA ARG A 122 10.29 15.74 16.83
C ARG A 122 9.16 16.65 16.38
N GLU A 123 9.36 17.95 16.52
CA GLU A 123 8.51 19.00 15.92
C GLU A 123 9.43 19.91 15.10
N TYR A 124 9.34 19.82 13.77
CA TYR A 124 10.12 20.64 12.86
C TYR A 124 9.34 21.90 12.50
N ALA A 125 9.63 22.97 13.23
CA ALA A 125 9.05 24.31 13.06
C ALA A 125 10.16 25.37 13.07
N GLY A 126 9.82 26.62 12.72
CA GLY A 126 10.79 27.72 12.67
C GLY A 126 11.98 27.40 11.76
N GLU A 127 13.21 27.55 12.26
CA GLU A 127 14.43 27.27 11.49
C GLU A 127 14.59 25.81 11.04
N LEU A 128 13.92 24.87 11.72
CA LEU A 128 13.89 23.44 11.41
C LEU A 128 12.73 23.06 10.48
N GLY A 129 11.73 23.92 10.31
CA GLY A 129 10.64 23.71 9.36
C GLY A 129 11.11 23.59 7.91
N TYR A 130 10.25 23.10 7.02
CA TYR A 130 10.57 23.02 5.60
C TYR A 130 10.65 24.42 4.97
N ARG A 131 11.74 24.73 4.25
CA ARG A 131 11.88 26.03 3.58
C ARG A 131 11.46 25.89 2.13
N THR A 132 10.55 26.76 1.69
CA THR A 132 10.04 26.76 0.32
C THR A 132 11.19 26.81 -0.70
N GLY A 133 11.22 25.84 -1.60
CA GLY A 133 12.24 25.72 -2.64
C GLY A 133 13.35 24.71 -2.33
N GLU A 134 13.52 24.27 -1.09
CA GLU A 134 14.48 23.21 -0.76
C GLU A 134 14.12 21.89 -1.47
N THR A 135 15.14 21.17 -1.94
CA THR A 135 15.01 19.74 -2.32
C THR A 135 14.90 18.87 -1.07
N LYS A 136 14.44 17.61 -1.22
CA LYS A 136 14.46 16.64 -0.13
C LYS A 136 15.84 16.53 0.52
N GLN A 137 16.89 16.45 -0.30
CA GLN A 137 18.26 16.24 0.15
C GLN A 137 18.77 17.45 0.94
N GLN A 138 18.48 18.67 0.47
CA GLN A 138 18.81 19.90 1.21
C GLN A 138 18.09 19.95 2.56
N TYR A 139 16.80 19.59 2.58
CA TYR A 139 16.01 19.55 3.80
C TYR A 139 16.54 18.50 4.80
N LEU A 140 16.74 17.25 4.36
CA LEU A 140 17.25 16.17 5.21
C LEU A 140 18.68 16.45 5.70
N ALA A 141 19.54 17.00 4.86
CA ALA A 141 20.91 17.36 5.24
C ALA A 141 20.94 18.38 6.38
N ARG A 142 20.03 19.37 6.36
CA ARG A 142 19.87 20.35 7.44
C ARG A 142 19.40 19.70 8.76
N LEU A 143 18.68 18.59 8.67
CA LEU A 143 18.30 17.77 9.82
C LEU A 143 19.35 16.72 10.22
N GLY A 144 20.51 16.70 9.53
CA GLY A 144 21.61 15.76 9.79
C GLY A 144 21.40 14.36 9.19
N ALA A 145 20.37 14.17 8.36
CA ALA A 145 20.11 12.96 7.59
C ALA A 145 20.68 13.06 6.16
N GLY A 146 20.87 11.92 5.52
CA GLY A 146 21.35 11.83 4.13
C GLY A 146 20.76 10.62 3.43
N PRO A 147 21.19 10.32 2.20
CA PRO A 147 20.74 9.15 1.45
C PRO A 147 20.92 7.84 2.21
N GLY A 148 19.98 6.91 2.04
CA GLY A 148 19.97 5.60 2.69
C GLY A 148 18.76 5.35 3.60
N PRO A 149 18.72 4.22 4.31
CA PRO A 149 17.59 3.84 5.16
C PRO A 149 17.37 4.86 6.27
N ALA A 150 16.10 5.05 6.66
CA ALA A 150 15.73 6.01 7.70
C ALA A 150 16.44 5.66 9.02
N ARG A 151 16.99 6.69 9.68
CA ARG A 151 17.63 6.59 11.00
C ARG A 151 16.83 7.42 12.01
N PRO A 152 15.95 6.78 12.80
CA PRO A 152 15.04 7.47 13.73
C PRO A 152 15.68 8.49 14.67
N GLN A 153 16.94 8.26 15.07
CA GLN A 153 17.67 9.17 15.97
C GLN A 153 18.01 10.52 15.31
N LYS A 154 18.10 10.56 13.97
CA LYS A 154 18.32 11.77 13.18
C LYS A 154 16.99 12.36 12.75
N VAL A 155 16.24 11.59 11.97
CA VAL A 155 14.91 11.93 11.47
C VAL A 155 13.99 10.74 11.71
N PRO A 156 12.88 10.92 12.45
CA PRO A 156 11.90 9.86 12.66
C PRO A 156 11.33 9.29 11.36
N TYR A 157 10.97 8.01 11.36
CA TYR A 157 10.43 7.34 10.17
C TYR A 157 9.04 7.87 9.78
N TYR A 158 8.16 8.13 10.76
CA TYR A 158 6.83 8.67 10.50
C TYR A 158 6.84 10.19 10.50
N LEU A 159 6.42 10.80 9.39
CA LEU A 159 6.41 12.25 9.18
C LEU A 159 5.00 12.73 8.83
N LEU A 160 4.42 13.59 9.65
CA LEU A 160 3.16 14.27 9.35
C LEU A 160 3.44 15.69 8.85
N LEU A 161 3.18 15.95 7.57
CA LEU A 161 3.23 17.28 6.98
C LEU A 161 1.97 18.07 7.38
N ILE A 162 2.14 19.20 8.06
CA ILE A 162 1.06 20.06 8.55
C ILE A 162 1.12 21.37 7.76
N ALA A 163 0.67 21.29 6.50
CA ALA A 163 0.82 22.37 5.54
C ALA A 163 -0.05 22.15 4.30
N THR A 164 -0.47 23.23 3.67
CA THR A 164 -1.02 23.16 2.30
C THR A 164 0.08 22.74 1.31
N PRO A 165 -0.30 22.21 0.13
CA PRO A 165 0.66 21.96 -0.95
C PRO A 165 1.33 23.19 -1.54
N GLU A 166 0.89 24.40 -1.22
CA GLU A 166 1.60 25.63 -1.59
C GLU A 166 2.75 25.93 -0.61
N GLU A 167 2.56 25.63 0.67
CA GLU A 167 3.59 25.81 1.72
C GLU A 167 4.62 24.68 1.71
N ILE A 168 4.16 23.41 1.58
CA ILE A 168 5.03 22.24 1.40
C ILE A 168 4.60 21.52 0.11
N PRO A 169 5.32 21.69 -1.01
CA PRO A 169 4.96 21.11 -2.31
C PRO A 169 4.73 19.59 -2.29
N TYR A 170 3.81 19.10 -3.13
CA TYR A 170 3.55 17.66 -3.27
C TYR A 170 4.79 16.84 -3.63
N ARG A 171 5.69 17.40 -4.46
CA ARG A 171 6.99 16.78 -4.77
C ARG A 171 7.77 16.39 -3.51
N ILE A 172 7.70 17.19 -2.44
CA ILE A 172 8.39 16.91 -1.18
C ILE A 172 7.75 15.75 -0.45
N GLN A 173 6.42 15.64 -0.50
CA GLN A 173 5.71 14.50 0.07
C GLN A 173 6.15 13.21 -0.61
N TYR A 174 6.06 13.11 -1.94
CA TYR A 174 6.44 11.88 -2.65
C TYR A 174 7.91 11.52 -2.46
N GLN A 175 8.80 12.51 -2.53
CA GLN A 175 10.23 12.28 -2.40
C GLN A 175 10.60 11.79 -1.00
N LEU A 176 9.98 12.34 0.05
CA LEU A 176 10.18 11.86 1.43
C LEU A 176 9.59 10.46 1.61
N ASP A 177 8.43 10.18 1.03
CA ASP A 177 7.73 8.89 1.15
C ASP A 177 8.53 7.71 0.54
N VAL A 178 9.55 8.01 -0.28
CA VAL A 178 10.54 7.00 -0.71
C VAL A 178 11.24 6.37 0.49
N HIS A 179 11.63 7.11 1.53
CA HIS A 179 12.39 6.52 2.67
C HIS A 179 11.66 6.60 4.02
N TYR A 180 10.61 7.42 4.09
CA TYR A 180 9.85 7.71 5.29
C TYR A 180 8.39 7.31 5.08
N ALA A 181 7.63 7.21 6.16
CA ALA A 181 6.19 7.06 6.12
C ALA A 181 5.55 8.45 6.26
N VAL A 182 5.01 9.00 5.17
CA VAL A 182 4.60 10.40 5.08
C VAL A 182 3.09 10.53 4.91
N GLY A 183 2.47 11.29 5.82
CA GLY A 183 1.09 11.74 5.67
C GLY A 183 0.99 13.25 5.67
N ARG A 184 -0.16 13.78 5.26
CA ARG A 184 -0.41 15.23 5.19
C ARG A 184 -1.76 15.61 5.75
N ILE A 185 -1.81 16.70 6.50
CA ILE A 185 -3.06 17.39 6.84
C ILE A 185 -2.94 18.88 6.54
N ALA A 186 -4.02 19.44 6.00
CA ALA A 186 -4.28 20.87 6.04
C ALA A 186 -5.80 21.08 6.07
N PHE A 187 -6.28 21.97 6.92
CA PHE A 187 -7.69 22.31 7.03
C PHE A 187 -7.88 23.82 6.94
N ASP A 188 -9.10 24.25 6.59
CA ASP A 188 -9.40 25.68 6.45
C ASP A 188 -9.57 26.38 7.81
N THR A 189 -9.93 25.62 8.86
CA THR A 189 -10.19 26.17 10.20
C THR A 189 -9.36 25.47 11.29
N PHE A 190 -9.01 26.20 12.35
CA PHE A 190 -8.32 25.61 13.51
C PHE A 190 -9.18 24.55 14.22
N GLU A 191 -10.49 24.71 14.21
CA GLU A 191 -11.42 23.75 14.80
C GLU A 191 -11.33 22.38 14.11
N ASP A 192 -11.16 22.36 12.79
CA ASP A 192 -11.01 21.12 12.03
C ASP A 192 -9.72 20.36 12.39
N TYR A 193 -8.62 21.07 12.68
CA TYR A 193 -7.41 20.45 13.23
C TYR A 193 -7.68 19.82 14.60
N ALA A 194 -8.40 20.51 15.49
CA ALA A 194 -8.74 19.99 16.81
C ALA A 194 -9.68 18.77 16.73
N ARG A 195 -10.69 18.81 15.87
CA ARG A 195 -11.59 17.67 15.61
C ARG A 195 -10.83 16.46 15.11
N TYR A 196 -9.91 16.66 14.16
CA TYR A 196 -9.08 15.58 13.64
C TYR A 196 -8.20 14.97 14.76
N ALA A 197 -7.49 15.81 15.52
CA ALA A 197 -6.64 15.36 16.61
C ALA A 197 -7.40 14.54 17.66
N CYS A 198 -8.56 15.04 18.11
CA CYS A 198 -9.42 14.32 19.05
C CYS A 198 -9.92 12.99 18.47
N SER A 199 -10.29 12.95 17.20
CA SER A 199 -10.82 11.76 16.55
C SER A 199 -9.79 10.63 16.47
N VAL A 200 -8.53 10.96 16.14
CA VAL A 200 -7.41 10.01 16.14
C VAL A 200 -7.17 9.47 17.55
N VAL A 201 -7.07 10.35 18.55
CA VAL A 201 -6.83 9.94 19.94
C VAL A 201 -7.97 9.10 20.49
N ASP A 202 -9.23 9.45 20.23
CA ASP A 202 -10.39 8.69 20.68
C ASP A 202 -10.41 7.27 20.11
N ALA A 203 -10.09 7.13 18.82
CA ALA A 203 -10.01 5.82 18.16
C ALA A 203 -8.85 4.97 18.72
N GLU A 204 -7.67 5.55 18.88
CA GLU A 204 -6.49 4.81 19.36
C GLU A 204 -6.52 4.50 20.85
N THR A 205 -7.19 5.32 21.66
CA THR A 205 -7.39 5.07 23.11
C THR A 205 -8.61 4.20 23.41
N GLY A 206 -9.33 3.75 22.36
CA GLY A 206 -10.47 2.86 22.48
C GLY A 206 -11.74 3.52 23.03
N ARG A 207 -11.81 4.86 23.04
CA ARG A 207 -13.02 5.65 23.36
C ARG A 207 -14.05 5.59 22.23
N ALA A 208 -13.59 5.44 20.99
CA ALA A 208 -14.41 5.11 19.84
C ALA A 208 -13.97 3.74 19.29
N ARG A 209 -14.90 2.79 19.21
CA ARG A 209 -14.65 1.46 18.63
C ARG A 209 -15.56 1.28 17.43
N ARG A 210 -15.00 0.70 16.36
CA ARG A 210 -15.72 0.38 15.14
C ARG A 210 -15.75 -1.13 14.94
N PRO A 211 -16.87 -1.70 14.43
CA PRO A 211 -16.88 -3.07 13.97
C PRO A 211 -15.76 -3.31 12.94
N ARG A 212 -15.11 -4.48 13.00
CA ARG A 212 -14.11 -4.90 11.99
C ARG A 212 -14.84 -5.30 10.72
N ARG A 213 -15.34 -4.30 10.01
CA ARG A 213 -15.98 -4.43 8.70
C ARG A 213 -15.11 -3.75 7.65
N ALA A 214 -14.87 -4.43 6.55
CA ALA A 214 -14.24 -3.87 5.36
C ALA A 214 -15.25 -3.88 4.22
N SER A 215 -15.55 -2.72 3.66
CA SER A 215 -16.56 -2.57 2.61
C SER A 215 -15.90 -2.11 1.32
N PHE A 216 -16.28 -2.75 0.21
CA PHE A 216 -15.78 -2.44 -1.12
C PHE A 216 -16.87 -1.82 -1.98
N PHE A 217 -16.56 -0.70 -2.62
CA PHE A 217 -17.48 0.04 -3.48
C PHE A 217 -16.86 0.19 -4.88
N GLY A 218 -17.38 -0.54 -5.87
CA GLY A 218 -16.81 -0.60 -7.21
C GLY A 218 -17.82 -0.16 -8.27
N VAL A 219 -17.58 1.00 -8.88
CA VAL A 219 -18.43 1.53 -9.95
C VAL A 219 -18.08 0.86 -11.28
N ALA A 220 -19.09 0.63 -12.13
CA ALA A 220 -18.94 0.10 -13.49
C ALA A 220 -19.96 0.80 -14.41
N ASN A 221 -19.72 2.06 -14.75
CA ASN A 221 -20.67 2.88 -15.51
C ASN A 221 -20.94 2.30 -16.92
N PRO A 222 -22.14 2.51 -17.50
CA PRO A 222 -22.45 2.08 -18.85
C PRO A 222 -21.46 2.62 -19.88
N ASN A 223 -21.05 1.78 -20.84
CA ASN A 223 -20.14 2.15 -21.94
C ASN A 223 -18.78 2.74 -21.52
N ASP A 224 -18.38 2.56 -20.26
CA ASP A 224 -17.13 3.06 -19.71
C ASP A 224 -16.10 1.95 -19.54
N ALA A 225 -14.95 2.07 -20.21
CA ALA A 225 -13.91 1.06 -20.14
C ALA A 225 -13.09 1.17 -18.84
N ALA A 226 -12.88 2.37 -18.31
CA ALA A 226 -12.06 2.58 -17.12
C ALA A 226 -12.69 1.95 -15.88
N THR A 227 -13.96 2.26 -15.62
CA THR A 227 -14.66 1.72 -14.44
C THR A 227 -14.87 0.21 -14.54
N ARG A 228 -15.21 -0.32 -15.74
CA ARG A 228 -15.23 -1.78 -15.97
C ARG A 228 -13.91 -2.46 -15.66
N LEU A 229 -12.79 -1.93 -16.16
CA LEU A 229 -11.47 -2.50 -15.87
C LEU A 229 -11.14 -2.47 -14.39
N SER A 230 -11.46 -1.38 -13.69
CA SER A 230 -11.23 -1.30 -12.23
C SER A 230 -12.16 -2.23 -11.45
N ALA A 231 -13.40 -2.45 -11.90
CA ALA A 231 -14.29 -3.41 -11.27
C ALA A 231 -13.75 -4.83 -11.42
N ASP A 232 -13.44 -5.24 -12.65
CA ASP A 232 -13.07 -6.61 -13.01
C ASP A 232 -11.65 -7.00 -12.56
N HIS A 233 -10.69 -6.06 -12.62
CA HIS A 233 -9.27 -6.35 -12.40
C HIS A 233 -8.69 -5.74 -11.13
N LEU A 234 -9.45 -4.95 -10.38
CA LEU A 234 -9.02 -4.39 -9.10
C LEU A 234 -10.00 -4.74 -7.98
N VAL A 235 -11.24 -4.24 -8.02
CA VAL A 235 -12.15 -4.37 -6.87
C VAL A 235 -12.57 -5.82 -6.62
N ILE A 236 -13.02 -6.54 -7.65
CA ILE A 236 -13.47 -7.93 -7.51
C ILE A 236 -12.34 -8.84 -7.00
N PRO A 237 -11.13 -8.83 -7.59
CA PRO A 237 -10.02 -9.62 -7.06
C PRO A 237 -9.61 -9.24 -5.64
N LEU A 238 -9.63 -7.95 -5.27
CA LEU A 238 -9.33 -7.55 -3.89
C LEU A 238 -10.39 -8.02 -2.89
N ILE A 239 -11.67 -8.05 -3.29
CA ILE A 239 -12.72 -8.66 -2.47
C ILE A 239 -12.42 -10.15 -2.27
N GLU A 240 -11.98 -10.88 -3.29
CA GLU A 240 -11.63 -12.30 -3.19
C GLU A 240 -10.34 -12.55 -2.38
N HIS A 241 -9.34 -11.67 -2.50
CA HIS A 241 -8.12 -11.72 -1.71
C HIS A 241 -8.41 -11.53 -0.22
N VAL A 242 -9.13 -10.45 0.10
CA VAL A 242 -9.53 -10.18 1.48
C VAL A 242 -10.48 -11.30 1.93
N ALA A 243 -11.50 -11.63 1.10
CA ALA A 243 -12.19 -12.93 0.92
C ALA A 243 -11.64 -14.11 1.71
N THR A 244 -10.50 -14.53 1.19
CA THR A 244 -9.80 -15.75 1.55
C THR A 244 -8.86 -15.52 2.73
N GLY A 245 -8.36 -14.29 2.92
CA GLY A 245 -7.53 -13.88 4.05
C GLY A 245 -8.30 -13.63 5.37
N HIS A 246 -9.60 -13.31 5.33
CA HIS A 246 -10.39 -12.84 6.48
C HIS A 246 -10.32 -13.68 7.74
N ALA A 247 -10.25 -15.00 7.59
CA ALA A 247 -10.17 -15.93 8.72
C ALA A 247 -8.97 -15.63 9.64
N ARG A 248 -7.93 -14.97 9.11
CA ARG A 248 -6.71 -14.61 9.84
C ARG A 248 -6.87 -13.38 10.73
N HIS A 249 -7.81 -12.47 10.44
CA HIS A 249 -7.89 -11.16 11.11
C HIS A 249 -9.29 -10.74 11.59
N GLY A 250 -10.31 -11.58 11.40
CA GLY A 250 -11.65 -11.40 11.98
C GLY A 250 -12.42 -10.20 11.42
N PHE A 251 -12.25 -9.89 10.13
CA PHE A 251 -13.04 -8.87 9.44
C PHE A 251 -14.24 -9.49 8.74
N ALA A 252 -15.39 -8.84 8.85
CA ALA A 252 -16.52 -9.06 7.95
C ALA A 252 -16.30 -8.25 6.67
N VAL A 253 -16.67 -8.82 5.52
CA VAL A 253 -16.60 -8.11 4.23
C VAL A 253 -17.93 -8.06 3.53
N ASP A 254 -18.22 -6.88 3.02
CA ASP A 254 -19.36 -6.58 2.17
C ASP A 254 -18.89 -5.80 0.94
N SER A 255 -19.69 -5.85 -0.14
CA SER A 255 -19.38 -5.18 -1.38
C SER A 255 -20.62 -4.62 -2.08
N HIS A 256 -20.41 -3.51 -2.79
CA HIS A 256 -21.39 -2.80 -3.58
C HIS A 256 -20.78 -2.54 -4.97
N LEU A 257 -21.20 -3.34 -5.95
CA LEU A 257 -20.60 -3.36 -7.29
C LEU A 257 -21.65 -3.01 -8.36
N GLY A 258 -21.23 -2.30 -9.41
CA GLY A 258 -22.08 -1.98 -10.56
C GLY A 258 -23.37 -1.29 -10.13
N ASP A 259 -24.53 -1.85 -10.49
CA ASP A 259 -25.87 -1.31 -10.17
C ASP A 259 -26.10 -1.02 -8.68
N ALA A 260 -25.39 -1.71 -7.78
CA ALA A 260 -25.47 -1.46 -6.32
C ALA A 260 -24.55 -0.30 -5.84
N ALA A 261 -23.64 0.18 -6.69
CA ALA A 261 -22.67 1.23 -6.39
C ALA A 261 -23.19 2.64 -6.71
N HIS A 262 -24.44 2.92 -6.34
CA HIS A 262 -25.05 4.25 -6.50
C HIS A 262 -24.70 5.20 -5.34
N ARG A 263 -24.78 6.51 -5.57
CA ARG A 263 -24.40 7.56 -4.61
C ARG A 263 -25.14 7.42 -3.30
N GLY A 264 -26.45 7.14 -3.35
CA GLY A 264 -27.26 6.90 -2.15
C GLY A 264 -26.70 5.79 -1.26
N ARG A 265 -26.21 4.70 -1.86
CA ARG A 265 -25.61 3.59 -1.12
C ARG A 265 -24.29 3.99 -0.46
N LEU A 266 -23.49 4.80 -1.14
CA LEU A 266 -22.24 5.32 -0.56
C LEU A 266 -22.51 6.27 0.63
N VAL A 267 -23.56 7.10 0.54
CA VAL A 267 -24.02 7.94 1.66
C VAL A 267 -24.47 7.08 2.84
N GLU A 268 -25.26 6.03 2.61
CA GLU A 268 -25.66 5.06 3.65
C GLU A 268 -24.44 4.39 4.30
N LEU A 269 -23.48 3.96 3.49
CA LEU A 269 -22.25 3.33 3.95
C LEU A 269 -21.39 4.27 4.79
N LEU A 270 -21.41 5.57 4.51
CA LEU A 270 -20.74 6.59 5.33
C LEU A 270 -21.58 7.01 6.55
N GLY A 271 -22.88 6.72 6.58
CA GLY A 271 -23.73 6.89 7.76
C GLY A 271 -23.55 5.78 8.80
N ASP A 272 -23.26 4.55 8.34
CA ASP A 272 -22.78 3.43 9.15
C ASP A 272 -21.38 2.99 8.65
N PRO A 273 -20.29 3.68 9.05
CA PRO A 273 -19.00 3.48 8.39
C PRO A 273 -18.33 2.16 8.72
N PRO A 274 -17.68 1.49 7.75
CA PRO A 274 -16.78 0.38 8.00
C PRO A 274 -15.44 0.85 8.60
N ALA A 275 -14.68 -0.08 9.17
CA ALA A 275 -13.30 0.21 9.61
C ALA A 275 -12.34 0.42 8.43
N LEU A 276 -12.63 -0.22 7.31
CA LEU A 276 -11.97 0.01 6.03
C LEU A 276 -13.02 0.23 4.94
N LEU A 277 -12.93 1.33 4.21
CA LEU A 277 -13.68 1.54 2.97
C LEU A 277 -12.70 1.55 1.80
N PHE A 278 -12.92 0.70 0.81
CA PHE A 278 -12.20 0.77 -0.46
C PHE A 278 -13.18 1.18 -1.56
N THR A 279 -12.88 2.26 -2.27
CA THR A 279 -13.69 2.70 -3.42
C THR A 279 -12.88 2.68 -4.70
N ALA A 280 -13.43 2.18 -5.79
CA ALA A 280 -12.94 2.43 -7.15
C ALA A 280 -14.03 3.10 -7.97
N SER A 281 -13.73 4.30 -8.45
CA SER A 281 -14.66 5.14 -9.21
C SER A 281 -13.90 6.17 -10.01
N HIS A 282 -14.61 6.94 -10.81
CA HIS A 282 -14.04 8.16 -11.37
C HIS A 282 -13.88 9.23 -10.32
N GLY A 283 -12.78 9.97 -10.43
CA GLY A 283 -12.60 11.22 -9.73
C GLY A 283 -13.00 12.39 -10.62
N MET A 284 -13.84 13.27 -10.08
CA MET A 284 -14.34 14.45 -10.79
C MET A 284 -13.23 15.49 -10.98
N GLY A 285 -12.98 15.88 -12.23
CA GLY A 285 -12.09 17.00 -12.56
C GLY A 285 -12.87 18.21 -13.08
N PHE A 286 -12.64 19.36 -12.47
CA PHE A 286 -13.24 20.63 -12.83
C PHE A 286 -12.21 21.52 -13.54
N PRO A 287 -12.62 22.38 -14.48
CA PRO A 287 -11.73 23.38 -15.06
C PRO A 287 -11.12 24.29 -13.99
N SER A 288 -9.86 24.67 -14.19
CA SER A 288 -9.14 25.59 -13.29
C SER A 288 -9.93 26.89 -13.09
N GLY A 289 -10.26 27.20 -11.83
CA GLY A 289 -10.99 28.41 -11.45
C GLY A 289 -12.51 28.33 -11.65
N ALA A 290 -13.05 27.17 -12.06
CA ALA A 290 -14.49 26.97 -12.13
C ALA A 290 -15.14 27.07 -10.75
N ALA A 291 -16.36 27.60 -10.71
CA ALA A 291 -17.16 27.63 -9.49
C ALA A 291 -17.36 26.20 -8.96
N GLY A 292 -17.12 25.99 -7.67
CA GLY A 292 -17.21 24.67 -7.04
C GLY A 292 -16.01 23.75 -7.22
N GLN A 293 -14.96 24.14 -7.99
CA GLN A 293 -13.75 23.34 -8.13
C GLN A 293 -13.16 22.97 -6.76
N ARG A 294 -12.99 23.94 -5.85
CA ARG A 294 -12.42 23.67 -4.53
C ARG A 294 -13.22 22.62 -3.74
N GLU A 295 -14.55 22.66 -3.86
CA GLU A 295 -15.43 21.83 -3.03
C GLU A 295 -15.68 20.43 -3.63
N CYS A 296 -15.58 20.30 -4.95
CA CYS A 296 -15.97 19.07 -5.66
C CYS A 296 -14.83 18.40 -6.45
N GLN A 297 -13.64 19.02 -6.57
CA GLN A 297 -12.50 18.39 -7.23
C GLN A 297 -12.10 17.10 -6.48
N GLY A 298 -12.03 15.99 -7.23
CA GLY A 298 -11.78 14.66 -6.68
C GLY A 298 -12.99 13.99 -6.03
N ALA A 299 -14.20 14.54 -6.20
CA ALA A 299 -15.44 13.87 -5.81
C ALA A 299 -15.61 12.52 -6.54
N LEU A 300 -16.32 11.58 -5.90
CA LEU A 300 -16.45 10.21 -6.38
C LEU A 300 -17.70 10.07 -7.25
N LEU A 301 -17.53 9.87 -8.55
CA LEU A 301 -18.64 9.67 -9.48
C LEU A 301 -19.19 8.24 -9.34
N CYS A 302 -20.48 8.12 -9.08
CA CYS A 302 -21.14 6.86 -8.75
C CYS A 302 -21.86 6.25 -9.97
N GLN A 303 -22.45 5.07 -9.77
CA GLN A 303 -23.15 4.32 -10.83
C GLN A 303 -24.33 5.08 -11.45
N ASP A 304 -24.92 6.06 -10.75
CA ASP A 304 -26.06 6.84 -11.22
C ASP A 304 -25.80 7.58 -12.54
N TRP A 305 -24.52 7.80 -12.89
CA TRP A 305 -24.14 8.45 -14.14
C TRP A 305 -24.28 7.52 -15.36
N GLY A 306 -24.79 8.09 -16.46
CA GLY A 306 -25.06 7.39 -17.72
C GLY A 306 -23.84 7.03 -18.58
N GLY A 307 -22.63 7.28 -18.11
CA GLY A 307 -21.38 6.96 -18.81
C GLY A 307 -20.82 8.08 -19.70
N PRO A 308 -19.64 7.88 -20.31
CA PRO A 308 -18.89 8.92 -21.02
C PRO A 308 -19.71 9.69 -22.06
N GLY A 309 -19.59 11.02 -22.03
CA GLY A 309 -20.34 11.96 -22.86
C GLY A 309 -21.75 12.29 -22.36
N ALA A 310 -22.27 11.55 -21.36
CA ALA A 310 -23.53 11.89 -20.72
C ALA A 310 -23.35 13.06 -19.73
N PRO A 311 -24.31 14.00 -19.65
CA PRO A 311 -24.27 15.08 -18.66
C PRO A 311 -24.12 14.59 -17.23
N ILE A 312 -23.34 15.32 -16.43
CA ILE A 312 -23.14 15.02 -15.01
C ILE A 312 -23.98 15.95 -14.15
N ALA A 313 -24.89 15.38 -13.37
CA ALA A 313 -25.66 16.08 -12.34
C ALA A 313 -24.96 15.96 -10.97
N ARG A 314 -25.26 16.87 -10.05
CA ARG A 314 -24.67 16.90 -8.69
C ARG A 314 -24.94 15.61 -7.90
N GLU A 315 -26.06 14.99 -8.18
CA GLU A 315 -26.62 13.78 -7.59
C GLU A 315 -25.96 12.51 -8.13
N HIS A 316 -25.10 12.61 -9.15
CA HIS A 316 -24.33 11.47 -9.63
C HIS A 316 -23.03 11.24 -8.86
N TYR A 317 -22.57 12.22 -8.06
CA TYR A 317 -21.28 12.09 -7.36
C TYR A 317 -21.35 12.46 -5.88
N LEU A 318 -20.48 11.84 -5.10
CA LEU A 318 -20.28 12.12 -3.69
C LEU A 318 -19.12 13.11 -3.50
N ALA A 319 -19.42 14.29 -2.98
CA ALA A 319 -18.45 15.29 -2.55
C ALA A 319 -18.43 15.43 -1.02
N GLY A 320 -17.51 16.23 -0.50
CA GLY A 320 -17.35 16.40 0.96
C GLY A 320 -18.58 16.94 1.70
N ASP A 321 -19.45 17.69 1.01
CA ASP A 321 -20.68 18.23 1.58
C ASP A 321 -21.83 17.20 1.66
N ASP A 322 -21.65 16.01 1.08
CA ASP A 322 -22.65 14.92 1.12
C ASP A 322 -22.50 14.01 2.34
N LEU A 323 -21.46 14.20 3.15
CA LEU A 323 -21.24 13.39 4.33
C LEU A 323 -22.41 13.58 5.32
N PRO A 324 -23.04 12.49 5.82
CA PRO A 324 -24.14 12.62 6.77
C PRO A 324 -23.68 13.32 8.04
N THR A 325 -24.36 14.38 8.45
CA THR A 325 -23.98 15.20 9.62
C THR A 325 -23.87 14.42 10.94
N HIS A 326 -24.56 13.29 11.04
CA HIS A 326 -24.55 12.38 12.20
C HIS A 326 -23.52 11.24 12.10
N ALA A 327 -22.80 11.13 10.99
CA ALA A 327 -21.83 10.06 10.77
C ALA A 327 -20.65 10.20 11.73
N ASP A 328 -20.48 9.25 12.64
CA ASP A 328 -19.23 9.09 13.36
C ASP A 328 -18.30 8.25 12.49
N LEU A 329 -17.24 8.85 11.95
CA LEU A 329 -16.23 8.18 11.10
C LEU A 329 -15.00 7.71 11.90
N ARG A 330 -14.96 7.86 13.23
CA ARG A 330 -13.78 7.50 14.05
C ARG A 330 -13.36 6.05 13.86
N GLY A 331 -12.08 5.80 13.68
CA GLY A 331 -11.52 4.46 13.46
C GLY A 331 -11.62 3.94 12.02
N MET A 332 -12.19 4.72 11.09
CA MET A 332 -12.23 4.39 9.67
C MET A 332 -10.93 4.80 8.96
N ILE A 333 -10.43 3.94 8.08
CA ILE A 333 -9.47 4.30 7.03
C ILE A 333 -10.17 4.11 5.68
N SER A 334 -10.02 5.08 4.78
CA SER A 334 -10.57 4.99 3.42
C SER A 334 -9.46 4.90 2.38
N VAL A 335 -9.65 4.07 1.35
CA VAL A 335 -8.79 4.02 0.17
C VAL A 335 -9.63 4.42 -1.04
N LEU A 336 -9.27 5.54 -1.67
CA LEU A 336 -10.00 6.12 -2.79
C LEU A 336 -9.21 5.97 -4.08
N PHE A 337 -9.49 4.90 -4.84
CA PHE A 337 -9.03 4.80 -6.23
C PHE A 337 -9.89 5.70 -7.12
N ALA A 338 -9.50 6.97 -7.20
CA ALA A 338 -10.15 8.01 -7.99
C ALA A 338 -9.15 9.14 -8.32
N CYS A 339 -9.28 9.74 -9.51
CA CYS A 339 -8.46 10.89 -9.89
C CYS A 339 -8.68 12.07 -8.94
N PHE A 340 -7.61 12.77 -8.59
CA PHE A 340 -7.64 13.90 -7.65
C PHE A 340 -8.20 13.56 -6.27
N GLY A 341 -8.37 12.28 -5.91
CA GLY A 341 -9.01 11.85 -4.67
C GLY A 341 -8.25 12.24 -3.39
N ALA A 342 -6.95 12.53 -3.49
CA ALA A 342 -6.15 13.10 -2.40
C ALA A 342 -5.78 14.58 -2.65
N GLY A 343 -5.62 14.99 -3.91
CA GLY A 343 -5.32 16.38 -4.24
C GLY A 343 -5.09 16.68 -5.71
N THR A 344 -4.96 17.97 -6.02
CA THR A 344 -4.73 18.50 -7.37
C THR A 344 -3.57 19.48 -7.36
N PRO A 345 -2.48 19.28 -8.13
CA PRO A 345 -1.44 20.28 -8.30
C PRO A 345 -1.93 21.47 -9.15
N THR A 346 -1.27 22.63 -9.09
CA THR A 346 -1.62 23.80 -9.94
C THR A 346 -1.60 23.49 -11.44
N ARG A 347 -0.63 22.68 -11.87
CA ARG A 347 -0.40 22.36 -13.27
C ARG A 347 -0.32 20.85 -13.41
N ASP A 348 -0.79 20.39 -14.56
CA ASP A 348 -0.66 19.01 -14.99
C ASP A 348 0.82 18.65 -15.02
N GLU A 349 1.29 17.89 -14.03
CA GLU A 349 2.70 17.51 -13.96
C GLU A 349 3.09 16.65 -15.15
N PHE A 350 2.11 15.92 -15.72
CA PHE A 350 2.31 15.12 -16.92
C PHE A 350 2.61 15.98 -18.15
N THR A 351 1.88 17.07 -18.32
CA THR A 351 2.07 18.00 -19.45
C THR A 351 3.17 19.05 -19.18
N ARG A 352 3.44 19.38 -17.91
CA ARG A 352 4.42 20.38 -17.48
C ARG A 352 5.85 19.92 -17.69
N ARG A 353 6.17 18.69 -17.26
CA ARG A 353 7.49 18.08 -17.51
C ARG A 353 7.69 17.86 -19.01
N ALA A 354 6.59 17.66 -19.73
CA ALA A 354 6.56 17.37 -21.15
C ALA A 354 6.85 18.51 -22.12
N LEU A 355 6.23 19.67 -21.91
CA LEU A 355 6.12 20.70 -22.95
C LEU A 355 6.61 22.07 -22.48
N GLY A 356 7.27 22.10 -21.31
CA GLY A 356 7.67 23.32 -20.63
C GLY A 356 6.50 24.08 -19.99
N GLU A 357 6.85 25.09 -19.20
CA GLU A 357 5.92 25.86 -18.37
C GLU A 357 4.83 26.58 -19.18
N ALA A 358 5.12 26.95 -20.43
CA ALA A 358 4.18 27.64 -21.32
C ALA A 358 3.04 26.74 -21.83
N SER A 359 3.21 25.42 -21.83
CA SER A 359 2.27 24.47 -22.45
C SER A 359 1.55 23.56 -21.45
N ALA A 360 1.91 23.66 -20.16
CA ALA A 360 1.30 22.87 -19.09
C ALA A 360 -0.14 23.33 -18.82
N ARG A 361 -1.13 22.45 -19.04
CA ARG A 361 -2.52 22.72 -18.69
C ARG A 361 -2.60 23.07 -17.21
N GLN A 362 -3.17 24.22 -16.90
CA GLN A 362 -3.48 24.60 -15.53
C GLN A 362 -4.64 23.72 -15.05
N LEU A 363 -4.41 22.95 -13.99
CA LEU A 363 -5.41 22.10 -13.37
C LEU A 363 -6.17 22.86 -12.30
N ALA A 364 -5.50 23.71 -11.52
CA ALA A 364 -6.11 24.54 -10.50
C ALA A 364 -5.39 25.90 -10.34
N PRO A 365 -6.07 26.94 -9.80
CA PRO A 365 -5.44 28.22 -9.49
C PRO A 365 -4.32 28.13 -8.44
N ALA A 366 -4.48 27.21 -7.49
CA ALA A 366 -3.53 26.86 -6.44
C ALA A 366 -3.57 25.34 -6.25
N SER A 367 -2.52 24.72 -5.73
CA SER A 367 -2.52 23.29 -5.41
C SER A 367 -3.52 23.03 -4.27
N LEU A 368 -4.32 21.98 -4.39
CA LEU A 368 -5.45 21.70 -3.50
C LEU A 368 -5.31 20.32 -2.88
N ILE A 369 -5.55 20.22 -1.57
CA ILE A 369 -5.96 18.95 -0.97
C ILE A 369 -7.42 18.71 -1.34
N ALA A 370 -7.78 17.48 -1.68
CA ALA A 370 -9.15 17.13 -2.03
C ALA A 370 -10.11 17.37 -0.86
N ARG A 371 -11.27 17.98 -1.14
CA ARG A 371 -12.21 18.41 -0.10
C ARG A 371 -12.85 17.24 0.63
N LEU A 372 -13.15 16.15 -0.08
CA LEU A 372 -13.76 14.97 0.52
C LEU A 372 -12.90 14.39 1.66
N PRO A 373 -11.60 14.10 1.48
CA PRO A 373 -10.72 13.74 2.59
C PRO A 373 -10.69 14.77 3.72
N GLN A 374 -10.58 16.08 3.42
CA GLN A 374 -10.59 17.12 4.47
C GLN A 374 -11.85 17.03 5.34
N ARG A 375 -13.02 16.88 4.72
CA ARG A 375 -14.31 16.76 5.42
C ARG A 375 -14.45 15.45 6.18
N MET A 376 -13.94 14.33 5.63
CA MET A 376 -13.93 13.03 6.32
C MET A 376 -13.08 13.08 7.59
N LEU A 377 -11.88 13.66 7.52
CA LEU A 377 -10.96 13.75 8.67
C LEU A 377 -11.44 14.74 9.74
N ALA A 378 -12.10 15.83 9.34
CA ALA A 378 -12.58 16.88 10.24
C ALA A 378 -14.07 16.77 10.59
N HIS A 379 -14.69 15.62 10.33
CA HIS A 379 -16.14 15.46 10.49
C HIS A 379 -16.59 15.76 11.94
N PRO A 380 -17.63 16.59 12.15
CA PRO A 380 -17.97 17.12 13.48
C PRO A 380 -18.47 16.06 14.48
N ALA A 381 -19.08 14.97 13.99
CA ALA A 381 -19.52 13.85 14.85
C ALA A 381 -18.38 12.85 15.15
N GLY A 382 -17.18 13.07 14.62
CA GLY A 382 -16.03 12.19 14.71
C GLY A 382 -15.45 11.91 13.33
N GLY A 383 -14.18 12.25 13.13
CA GLY A 383 -13.49 12.16 11.85
C GLY A 383 -12.82 10.81 11.58
N ALA A 384 -12.63 10.50 10.30
CA ALA A 384 -11.85 9.35 9.85
C ALA A 384 -10.37 9.49 10.25
N LEU A 385 -9.68 8.36 10.41
CA LEU A 385 -8.25 8.33 10.79
C LEU A 385 -7.36 8.87 9.67
N ALA A 386 -7.61 8.40 8.44
CA ALA A 386 -6.86 8.77 7.27
C ALA A 386 -7.60 8.36 5.99
N VAL A 387 -7.21 8.98 4.89
CA VAL A 387 -7.61 8.62 3.53
C VAL A 387 -6.36 8.41 2.68
N VAL A 388 -6.26 7.26 2.04
CA VAL A 388 -5.31 7.02 0.94
C VAL A 388 -6.00 7.41 -0.35
N GLY A 389 -5.35 8.21 -1.19
CA GLY A 389 -5.90 8.57 -2.50
C GLY A 389 -4.82 9.02 -3.46
N HIS A 390 -5.25 9.37 -4.67
CA HIS A 390 -4.36 9.79 -5.73
C HIS A 390 -4.25 11.32 -5.80
N ILE A 391 -3.03 11.84 -5.89
CA ILE A 391 -2.81 13.23 -6.29
C ILE A 391 -2.69 13.27 -7.80
N ASP A 392 -3.37 14.21 -8.45
CA ASP A 392 -3.49 14.20 -9.92
C ASP A 392 -4.25 12.96 -10.44
N ARG A 393 -4.04 12.55 -11.69
CA ARG A 393 -4.78 11.47 -12.36
C ARG A 393 -4.28 10.07 -11.99
N ALA A 394 -5.22 9.17 -11.73
CA ALA A 394 -5.03 7.74 -11.59
C ALA A 394 -5.22 7.01 -12.94
N TRP A 395 -4.44 5.95 -13.15
CA TRP A 395 -4.40 5.18 -14.39
C TRP A 395 -4.60 3.68 -14.15
N GLY A 396 -5.06 2.96 -15.19
CA GLY A 396 -5.16 1.50 -15.14
C GLY A 396 -3.82 0.78 -14.89
N SER A 397 -2.69 1.46 -15.12
CA SER A 397 -1.34 0.94 -14.86
C SER A 397 -1.12 0.49 -13.42
N THR A 398 -1.84 1.04 -12.43
CA THR A 398 -1.65 0.60 -11.05
C THR A 398 -2.04 -0.87 -10.85
N PHE A 399 -3.04 -1.39 -11.58
CA PHE A 399 -3.55 -2.76 -11.38
C PHE A 399 -3.45 -3.65 -12.62
N LEU A 400 -3.03 -3.10 -13.75
CA LEU A 400 -2.75 -3.84 -14.98
C LEU A 400 -1.28 -3.66 -15.38
N TRP A 401 -0.58 -4.78 -15.50
CA TRP A 401 0.67 -4.84 -16.24
C TRP A 401 0.36 -5.00 -17.72
N ILE A 402 0.70 -3.99 -18.50
CA ILE A 402 0.53 -3.98 -19.96
C ILE A 402 1.92 -4.08 -20.56
N ASP A 403 2.13 -5.10 -21.37
CA ASP A 403 3.33 -5.17 -22.20
C ASP A 403 3.32 -4.01 -23.20
N ALA A 404 4.28 -3.10 -23.07
CA ALA A 404 4.36 -1.90 -23.88
C ALA A 404 4.60 -2.17 -25.37
N GLN A 405 5.09 -3.38 -25.70
CA GLN A 405 5.24 -3.86 -27.08
C GLN A 405 4.01 -4.63 -27.58
N GLY A 406 3.00 -4.82 -26.73
CA GLY A 406 1.73 -5.49 -27.07
C GLY A 406 1.85 -6.96 -27.46
N LYS A 407 2.94 -7.63 -27.06
CA LYS A 407 3.21 -9.04 -27.39
C LYS A 407 2.59 -9.99 -26.37
N ALA A 408 2.41 -9.53 -25.13
CA ALA A 408 1.72 -10.25 -24.07
C ALA A 408 0.35 -9.64 -23.75
N GLN A 409 -0.57 -10.50 -23.31
CA GLN A 409 -1.87 -10.07 -22.80
C GLN A 409 -1.67 -9.27 -21.49
N PRO A 410 -2.48 -8.22 -21.25
CA PRO A 410 -2.50 -7.53 -19.96
C PRO A 410 -2.71 -8.52 -18.81
N ARG A 411 -1.95 -8.32 -17.73
CA ARG A 411 -2.07 -9.14 -16.52
C ARG A 411 -2.48 -8.28 -15.34
N THR A 412 -3.37 -8.80 -14.52
CA THR A 412 -3.67 -8.21 -13.21
C THR A 412 -2.40 -8.19 -12.35
N HIS A 413 -2.12 -7.05 -11.71
CA HIS A 413 -0.93 -6.82 -10.89
C HIS A 413 -1.32 -6.08 -9.61
N LEU A 414 -1.70 -6.84 -8.59
CA LEU A 414 -2.35 -6.33 -7.37
C LEU A 414 -1.48 -6.40 -6.12
N ASP A 415 -0.24 -6.87 -6.23
CA ASP A 415 0.61 -7.19 -5.07
C ASP A 415 0.75 -6.02 -4.09
N VAL A 416 0.80 -4.77 -4.59
CA VAL A 416 0.88 -3.57 -3.74
C VAL A 416 -0.41 -3.31 -2.96
N PHE A 417 -1.57 -3.53 -3.58
CA PHE A 417 -2.86 -3.39 -2.91
C PHE A 417 -3.09 -4.52 -1.92
N GLU A 418 -2.81 -5.76 -2.31
CA GLU A 418 -2.92 -6.94 -1.46
C GLU A 418 -2.02 -6.80 -0.22
N SER A 419 -0.76 -6.41 -0.41
CA SER A 419 0.19 -6.18 0.69
C SER A 419 -0.25 -5.06 1.65
N MET A 420 -0.77 -3.95 1.11
CA MET A 420 -1.29 -2.85 1.91
C MET A 420 -2.52 -3.29 2.71
N LEU A 421 -3.48 -3.97 2.08
CA LEU A 421 -4.69 -4.46 2.73
C LEU A 421 -4.37 -5.47 3.82
N ASP A 422 -3.53 -6.46 3.54
CA ASP A 422 -3.09 -7.44 4.54
C ASP A 422 -2.44 -6.76 5.75
N SER A 423 -1.62 -5.74 5.50
CA SER A 423 -0.99 -4.96 6.57
C SER A 423 -2.01 -4.18 7.41
N LEU A 424 -2.96 -3.50 6.79
CA LEU A 424 -4.01 -2.74 7.48
C LEU A 424 -4.93 -3.66 8.29
N LEU A 425 -5.35 -4.79 7.72
CA LEU A 425 -6.23 -5.75 8.38
C LEU A 425 -5.52 -6.46 9.55
N ALA A 426 -4.21 -6.67 9.44
CA ALA A 426 -3.36 -7.12 10.54
C ALA A 426 -3.16 -6.06 11.64
N GLY A 427 -3.67 -4.83 11.47
CA GLY A 427 -3.55 -3.75 12.44
C GLY A 427 -2.18 -3.06 12.43
N LYS A 428 -1.43 -3.17 11.33
CA LYS A 428 -0.20 -2.38 11.13
C LYS A 428 -0.54 -0.92 10.84
N ARG A 429 0.42 -0.04 11.09
CA ARG A 429 0.30 1.39 10.79
C ARG A 429 0.21 1.65 9.29
N LEU A 430 -0.59 2.64 8.92
CA LEU A 430 -0.91 2.96 7.54
C LEU A 430 0.32 3.33 6.72
N GLY A 431 1.20 4.18 7.25
CA GLY A 431 2.41 4.60 6.56
C GLY A 431 3.36 3.43 6.27
N TYR A 432 3.45 2.45 7.18
CA TYR A 432 4.19 1.21 6.90
C TYR A 432 3.47 0.33 5.88
N ALA A 433 2.14 0.24 5.91
CA ALA A 433 1.35 -0.48 4.91
C ALA A 433 1.53 0.10 3.49
N MET A 434 1.83 1.39 3.36
CA MET A 434 2.10 2.05 2.07
C MET A 434 3.48 1.72 1.48
N GLU A 435 4.35 1.02 2.22
CA GLU A 435 5.70 0.73 1.74
C GLU A 435 5.73 -0.06 0.42
N ALA A 436 4.77 -0.96 0.20
CA ALA A 436 4.68 -1.72 -1.05
C ALA A 436 4.49 -0.80 -2.27
N PHE A 437 3.71 0.29 -2.11
CA PHE A 437 3.56 1.31 -3.15
C PHE A 437 4.86 2.10 -3.35
N ASN A 438 5.51 2.49 -2.25
CA ASN A 438 6.74 3.28 -2.31
C ASN A 438 7.91 2.49 -2.90
N LEU A 439 7.92 1.17 -2.71
CA LEU A 439 8.87 0.27 -3.36
C LEU A 439 8.61 0.17 -4.86
N ARG A 440 7.34 -0.01 -5.26
CA ARG A 440 6.97 -0.05 -6.68
C ARG A 440 7.32 1.25 -7.40
N TYR A 441 7.10 2.40 -6.76
CA TYR A 441 7.54 3.69 -7.30
C TYR A 441 9.06 3.71 -7.49
N ALA A 442 9.83 3.30 -6.48
CA ALA A 442 11.29 3.28 -6.57
C ALA A 442 11.82 2.37 -7.69
N GLU A 443 11.22 1.19 -7.89
CA GLU A 443 11.56 0.27 -8.97
C GLU A 443 11.27 0.89 -10.35
N LEU A 444 10.03 1.36 -10.57
CA LEU A 444 9.63 1.95 -11.85
C LEU A 444 10.45 3.21 -12.20
N ALA A 445 10.81 4.00 -11.18
CA ALA A 445 11.61 5.19 -11.39
C ALA A 445 13.08 4.86 -11.71
N ALA A 446 13.64 3.81 -11.08
CA ALA A 446 14.98 3.33 -11.39
C ALA A 446 15.06 2.77 -12.81
N ASP A 447 14.10 1.93 -13.21
CA ASP A 447 14.02 1.33 -14.55
C ASP A 447 13.85 2.42 -15.63
N LEU A 448 12.96 3.39 -15.41
CA LEU A 448 12.78 4.52 -16.33
C LEU A 448 14.06 5.35 -16.47
N SER A 449 14.75 5.62 -15.36
CA SER A 449 15.99 6.40 -15.36
C SER A 449 17.11 5.67 -16.12
N GLU A 450 17.28 4.36 -15.87
CA GLU A 450 18.24 3.52 -16.58
C GLU A 450 17.95 3.50 -18.08
N ARG A 451 16.67 3.37 -18.47
CA ARG A 451 16.29 3.38 -19.89
C ARG A 451 16.57 4.72 -20.56
N ILE A 452 16.29 5.84 -19.89
CA ILE A 452 16.62 7.18 -20.39
C ILE A 452 18.14 7.34 -20.55
N GLU A 453 18.93 6.86 -19.58
CA GLU A 453 20.40 6.90 -19.65
C GLU A 453 20.93 6.08 -20.82
N GLN A 454 20.41 4.87 -21.04
CA GLN A 454 20.79 4.03 -22.19
C GLN A 454 20.54 4.73 -23.53
N ILE A 455 19.38 5.36 -23.67
CA ILE A 455 19.03 6.14 -24.87
C ILE A 455 19.98 7.34 -25.04
N GLN A 456 20.24 8.10 -23.98
CA GLN A 456 21.02 9.34 -24.06
C GLN A 456 22.52 9.12 -24.22
N LEU A 457 23.10 8.10 -23.56
CA LEU A 457 24.55 7.86 -23.53
C LEU A 457 25.01 6.88 -24.60
N TYR A 458 24.19 5.88 -24.93
CA TYR A 458 24.57 4.81 -25.86
C TYR A 458 23.83 4.86 -27.20
N ASP A 459 22.98 5.87 -27.41
CA ASP A 459 22.18 6.06 -28.63
C ASP A 459 21.33 4.81 -28.95
N GLU A 460 20.86 4.13 -27.90
CA GLU A 460 20.05 2.92 -28.05
C GLU A 460 18.69 3.24 -28.69
N HIS A 461 18.28 2.37 -29.61
CA HIS A 461 16.95 2.46 -30.22
C HIS A 461 15.85 2.21 -29.18
N TYR A 462 14.79 3.00 -29.24
CA TYR A 462 13.60 2.85 -28.40
C TYR A 462 12.33 3.09 -29.21
N GLU A 463 11.24 2.47 -28.75
CA GLU A 463 9.91 2.75 -29.27
C GLU A 463 9.21 3.77 -28.37
N ASP A 464 8.50 4.73 -28.96
CA ASP A 464 7.85 5.78 -28.19
C ASP A 464 6.80 5.25 -27.21
N SER A 465 6.08 4.19 -27.60
CA SER A 465 5.07 3.56 -26.74
C SER A 465 5.67 2.93 -25.49
N GLU A 466 6.89 2.39 -25.58
CA GLU A 466 7.63 1.83 -24.45
C GLU A 466 7.90 2.91 -23.42
N LEU A 467 8.55 3.99 -23.84
CA LEU A 467 8.99 5.02 -22.93
C LEU A 467 7.80 5.83 -22.36
N ALA A 468 6.78 6.09 -23.17
CA ALA A 468 5.52 6.68 -22.70
C ALA A 468 4.84 5.82 -21.62
N HIS A 469 4.84 4.49 -21.80
CA HIS A 469 4.27 3.56 -20.83
C HIS A 469 5.05 3.57 -19.50
N MET A 470 6.37 3.41 -19.56
CA MET A 470 7.24 3.45 -18.36
C MET A 470 7.06 4.77 -17.59
N TRP A 471 6.99 5.88 -18.32
CA TRP A 471 6.82 7.19 -17.73
C TRP A 471 5.44 7.37 -17.08
N ILE A 472 4.35 6.87 -17.68
CA ILE A 472 3.01 6.87 -17.04
C ILE A 472 3.01 6.01 -15.78
N CYS A 473 3.53 4.77 -15.86
CA CYS A 473 3.57 3.85 -14.72
C CYS A 473 4.34 4.44 -13.53
N ASN A 474 5.48 5.08 -13.78
CA ASN A 474 6.27 5.76 -12.77
C ASN A 474 5.49 6.89 -12.07
N ASN A 475 4.86 7.79 -12.85
CA ASN A 475 4.15 8.94 -12.27
C ASN A 475 2.85 8.54 -11.56
N ASP A 476 2.16 7.50 -12.06
CA ASP A 476 0.99 6.89 -11.42
C ASP A 476 1.39 6.30 -10.05
N ALA A 477 2.44 5.47 -9.99
CA ALA A 477 2.91 4.86 -8.75
C ALA A 477 3.34 5.89 -7.69
N ARG A 478 3.97 6.99 -8.10
CA ARG A 478 4.41 8.09 -7.22
C ARG A 478 3.26 8.80 -6.50
N ASN A 479 2.09 8.85 -7.13
CA ASN A 479 1.06 9.82 -6.79
C ASN A 479 0.03 9.32 -5.76
N TYR A 480 0.19 8.10 -5.24
CA TYR A 480 -0.55 7.65 -4.05
C TYR A 480 -0.05 8.39 -2.82
N ALA A 481 -0.98 8.91 -2.01
CA ALA A 481 -0.64 9.67 -0.81
C ALA A 481 -1.59 9.41 0.34
N VAL A 482 -1.04 9.49 1.55
CA VAL A 482 -1.81 9.49 2.81
C VAL A 482 -2.22 10.92 3.16
N ILE A 483 -3.53 11.15 3.25
CA ILE A 483 -4.13 12.34 3.85
C ILE A 483 -4.56 11.96 5.26
N GLY A 484 -3.88 12.52 6.26
CA GLY A 484 -3.94 12.10 7.66
C GLY A 484 -2.56 11.81 8.24
N ASP A 485 -2.52 11.44 9.51
CA ASP A 485 -1.36 10.98 10.23
C ASP A 485 -0.95 9.58 9.76
N PRO A 486 0.27 9.39 9.24
CA PRO A 486 0.71 8.09 8.70
C PRO A 486 0.86 7.02 9.79
N ALA A 487 0.90 7.39 11.07
CA ALA A 487 1.07 6.45 12.17
C ALA A 487 -0.24 5.83 12.68
N VAL A 488 -1.39 6.21 12.11
CA VAL A 488 -2.69 5.62 12.46
C VAL A 488 -2.78 4.16 12.00
N ARG A 489 -3.63 3.39 12.66
CA ARG A 489 -3.94 1.99 12.31
C ARG A 489 -5.40 1.70 12.64
N ILE A 490 -5.97 0.67 12.01
CA ILE A 490 -7.28 0.16 12.43
C ILE A 490 -7.12 -0.46 13.83
N PRO A 491 -7.86 -0.01 14.86
CA PRO A 491 -7.73 -0.55 16.20
C PRO A 491 -7.95 -2.07 16.25
N THR A 492 -7.05 -2.80 16.93
CA THR A 492 -7.19 -4.25 17.15
C THR A 492 -7.87 -4.54 18.48
N THR A 493 -8.59 -5.66 18.58
CA THR A 493 -9.39 -6.03 19.75
C THR A 493 -8.55 -6.45 20.98
N GLY A 494 -7.21 -6.53 20.89
CA GLY A 494 -6.33 -7.04 21.94
C GLY A 494 -5.54 -6.00 22.75
N GLU A 495 -5.23 -4.83 22.19
CA GLU A 495 -4.26 -3.91 22.83
C GLU A 495 -4.80 -3.19 24.08
N HIS A 496 -6.12 -3.05 24.19
CA HIS A 496 -6.76 -2.41 25.35
C HIS A 496 -7.26 -3.38 26.43
N ALA A 497 -7.19 -4.69 26.20
CA ALA A 497 -7.45 -5.67 27.25
C ALA A 497 -6.32 -5.66 28.30
N ALA A 498 -5.07 -5.39 27.87
CA ALA A 498 -3.91 -5.30 28.77
C ALA A 498 -3.88 -3.99 29.61
N ALA A 499 -4.58 -2.94 29.17
CA ALA A 499 -4.61 -1.64 29.86
C ALA A 499 -5.72 -1.52 30.92
N ARG A 500 -6.67 -2.47 30.99
CA ARG A 500 -7.61 -2.58 32.11
C ARG A 500 -6.98 -3.42 33.23
N ARG A 501 -6.17 -2.77 34.08
CA ARG A 501 -5.96 -3.28 35.44
C ARG A 501 -7.34 -3.41 36.10
N GLU A 502 -7.66 -4.62 36.54
CA GLU A 502 -8.91 -4.90 37.25
C GLU A 502 -9.08 -3.97 38.46
N PRO A 503 -10.31 -3.48 38.72
CA PRO A 503 -10.59 -2.84 39.99
C PRO A 503 -10.43 -3.88 41.10
N PHE A 504 -9.51 -3.59 42.02
CA PHE A 504 -9.31 -4.31 43.26
C PHE A 504 -10.63 -4.38 44.06
N THR A 505 -11.33 -5.51 43.99
CA THR A 505 -12.47 -5.81 44.87
C THR A 505 -11.97 -6.34 46.21
N LEU A 506 -12.17 -5.55 47.26
CA LEU A 506 -12.00 -5.96 48.65
C LEU A 506 -12.94 -7.14 48.97
N ARG A 507 -12.34 -8.25 49.41
CA ARG A 507 -13.02 -9.40 49.99
C ARG A 507 -13.73 -9.00 51.28
N GLY A 508 -15.04 -9.21 51.33
CA GLY A 508 -15.84 -9.35 52.55
C GLY A 508 -16.70 -10.60 52.43
N ASP A 509 -16.46 -11.57 53.31
CA ASP A 509 -17.11 -12.89 53.40
C ASP A 509 -18.13 -12.87 54.58
N PRO A 510 -18.97 -13.89 54.83
CA PRO A 510 -20.31 -14.05 54.24
C PRO A 510 -21.47 -14.27 55.26
N ARG A 511 -22.71 -14.45 54.71
CA ARG A 511 -23.93 -15.16 55.22
C ARG A 511 -25.11 -14.30 55.75
N PRO A 512 -26.32 -14.89 55.91
CA PRO A 512 -27.11 -15.72 54.97
C PRO A 512 -28.61 -15.30 54.91
N GLY A 513 -29.33 -15.72 53.87
CA GLY A 513 -30.80 -15.67 53.89
C GLY A 513 -31.47 -15.85 52.52
N ALA A 514 -31.75 -17.09 52.15
CA ALA A 514 -32.84 -17.42 51.21
C ALA A 514 -34.16 -17.55 52.00
N PRO A 515 -35.34 -17.47 51.36
CA PRO A 515 -35.85 -18.67 50.70
C PRO A 515 -36.59 -18.49 49.36
N MET A 516 -36.55 -19.60 48.60
CA MET A 516 -37.41 -20.19 47.55
C MET A 516 -38.79 -19.63 47.20
N SER A 517 -39.12 -19.70 45.90
CA SER A 517 -40.31 -20.39 45.32
C SER A 517 -40.16 -20.48 43.77
N GLU A 518 -39.96 -21.66 43.17
CA GLU A 518 -40.96 -22.55 42.53
C GLU A 518 -41.31 -22.20 41.06
N ASP A 519 -40.71 -22.94 40.14
CA ASP A 519 -41.22 -23.36 38.81
C ASP A 519 -42.15 -24.60 39.01
N PRO A 520 -42.93 -25.17 38.03
CA PRO A 520 -42.80 -25.09 36.56
C PRO A 520 -44.15 -25.09 35.78
N HIS A 521 -44.11 -24.96 34.44
CA HIS A 521 -45.04 -25.72 33.57
C HIS A 521 -44.41 -26.08 32.21
N GLU A 522 -44.62 -27.36 31.89
CA GLU A 522 -44.06 -28.20 30.83
C GLU A 522 -45.09 -28.42 29.71
N LEU A 523 -44.62 -28.87 28.53
CA LEU A 523 -45.20 -29.88 27.61
C LEU A 523 -45.31 -29.46 26.12
N ALA A 524 -44.50 -30.15 25.30
CA ALA A 524 -44.76 -30.46 23.88
C ALA A 524 -45.76 -31.66 23.78
N PRO A 525 -46.28 -32.12 22.60
CA PRO A 525 -45.44 -32.78 21.56
C PRO A 525 -45.94 -32.78 20.07
N ARG A 526 -44.96 -33.14 19.19
CA ARG A 526 -44.92 -33.98 17.96
C ARG A 526 -46.17 -34.39 17.15
N ASP A 527 -46.04 -34.38 15.81
CA ASP A 527 -45.86 -35.54 14.87
C ASP A 527 -45.83 -34.99 13.40
N ALA A 528 -44.95 -35.34 12.46
CA ALA A 528 -44.48 -36.60 11.85
C ALA A 528 -45.35 -37.09 10.66
N ASP A 529 -44.80 -37.04 9.43
CA ASP A 529 -44.76 -38.10 8.37
C ASP A 529 -44.03 -37.50 7.13
N GLU A 530 -42.84 -37.90 6.66
CA GLU A 530 -42.27 -39.16 6.15
C GLU A 530 -42.62 -39.56 4.69
N THR A 531 -41.61 -40.23 4.09
CA THR A 531 -41.48 -40.85 2.75
C THR A 531 -41.01 -39.92 1.60
N ARG A 532 -39.95 -40.23 0.83
CA ARG A 532 -39.26 -41.50 0.55
C ARG A 532 -37.79 -41.25 0.14
N ARG A 533 -36.89 -42.04 0.73
CA ARG A 533 -35.53 -42.33 0.23
C ARG A 533 -35.63 -43.45 -0.80
N GLU A 534 -34.76 -43.40 -1.82
CA GLU A 534 -34.11 -44.60 -2.35
C GLU A 534 -32.73 -44.22 -2.89
N ALA A 535 -31.73 -44.95 -2.41
CA ALA A 535 -30.34 -44.93 -2.87
C ALA A 535 -30.08 -46.25 -3.59
N LEU A 536 -29.20 -46.27 -4.59
CA LEU A 536 -28.22 -47.32 -4.85
C LEU A 536 -27.29 -46.90 -6.01
N GLU A 537 -26.05 -47.37 -5.92
CA GLU A 537 -24.82 -46.85 -6.53
C GLU A 537 -24.41 -47.62 -7.83
N PRO A 538 -23.22 -47.41 -8.43
CA PRO A 538 -22.97 -47.08 -9.85
C PRO A 538 -22.63 -48.32 -10.73
N PRO A 539 -22.42 -48.21 -12.08
CA PRO A 539 -21.06 -47.96 -12.61
C PRO A 539 -20.92 -47.37 -14.06
N SER A 540 -19.68 -46.97 -14.38
CA SER A 540 -18.94 -47.23 -15.65
C SER A 540 -19.12 -46.36 -16.93
N TYR A 541 -18.07 -45.56 -17.20
CA TYR A 541 -17.24 -45.45 -18.42
C TYR A 541 -17.84 -45.34 -19.85
N GLY A 542 -17.43 -44.26 -20.55
CA GLY A 542 -17.45 -44.08 -22.03
C GLY A 542 -17.39 -42.58 -22.38
N TRP A 543 -16.23 -41.95 -22.52
CA TRP A 543 -15.33 -41.80 -23.70
C TRP A 543 -16.03 -41.28 -24.99
N PHE A 544 -15.66 -40.04 -25.37
CA PHE A 544 -16.06 -39.21 -26.54
C PHE A 544 -17.44 -38.51 -26.40
N SER A 545 -17.64 -37.19 -26.60
CA SER A 545 -16.89 -36.15 -27.33
C SER A 545 -17.43 -34.74 -26.96
N LYS A 546 -16.50 -33.75 -26.92
CA LYS A 546 -16.62 -32.30 -27.19
C LYS A 546 -17.47 -31.40 -26.27
N ASP A 547 -16.80 -30.68 -25.38
CA ASP A 547 -16.62 -29.21 -25.51
C ASP A 547 -15.58 -28.72 -24.46
N ASP A 548 -14.52 -28.05 -24.94
CA ASP A 548 -13.31 -27.71 -24.19
C ASP A 548 -13.45 -26.41 -23.37
N LYS A 549 -13.42 -26.51 -22.03
CA LYS A 549 -12.93 -25.45 -21.10
C LYS A 549 -12.40 -26.02 -19.77
N GLN A 550 -11.46 -26.96 -19.82
CA GLN A 550 -10.55 -27.22 -18.68
C GLN A 550 -9.14 -27.51 -19.19
N PRO A 551 -8.08 -27.00 -18.53
CA PRO A 551 -6.71 -27.36 -18.89
C PRO A 551 -6.54 -28.87 -18.73
N GLY A 552 -6.15 -29.52 -19.84
CA GLY A 552 -5.95 -30.97 -19.90
C GLY A 552 -4.93 -31.47 -18.86
N ALA A 553 -4.95 -32.77 -18.59
CA ALA A 553 -4.08 -33.40 -17.58
C ALA A 553 -2.58 -33.10 -17.77
N LEU A 554 -2.14 -32.84 -19.00
CA LEU A 554 -0.77 -32.40 -19.33
C LEU A 554 -0.45 -30.98 -18.85
N ALA A 555 -1.41 -30.05 -18.90
CA ALA A 555 -1.24 -28.68 -18.40
C ALA A 555 -1.22 -28.64 -16.87
N ARG A 556 -2.02 -29.48 -16.21
CA ARG A 556 -1.97 -29.65 -14.75
C ARG A 556 -0.66 -30.29 -14.27
N LEU A 557 -0.12 -31.23 -15.04
CA LEU A 557 1.19 -31.82 -14.78
C LEU A 557 2.32 -30.81 -15.04
N GLY A 558 2.20 -29.97 -16.07
CA GLY A 558 3.15 -28.90 -16.39
C GLY A 558 3.22 -27.81 -15.31
N ASN A 559 2.07 -27.35 -14.82
CA ASN A 559 2.02 -26.35 -13.74
C ASN A 559 2.58 -26.89 -12.42
N LYS A 560 2.24 -28.15 -12.07
CA LYS A 560 2.76 -28.78 -10.85
C LYS A 560 4.25 -29.10 -10.93
N LEU A 561 4.78 -29.37 -12.13
CA LEU A 561 6.23 -29.47 -12.37
C LEU A 561 6.92 -28.12 -12.31
N GLY A 562 6.29 -27.05 -12.80
CA GLY A 562 6.79 -25.68 -12.74
C GLY A 562 6.85 -25.12 -11.32
N GLU A 563 5.82 -25.37 -10.51
CA GLU A 563 5.78 -25.01 -9.09
C GLU A 563 6.87 -25.74 -8.31
N VAL A 564 6.99 -27.07 -8.47
CA VAL A 564 8.05 -27.85 -7.81
C VAL A 564 9.44 -27.43 -8.31
N LEU A 565 9.59 -27.04 -9.58
CA LEU A 565 10.86 -26.50 -10.08
C LEU A 565 11.19 -25.14 -9.49
N SER A 566 10.21 -24.26 -9.37
CA SER A 566 10.38 -22.91 -8.84
C SER A 566 10.69 -22.94 -7.35
N GLU A 567 10.08 -23.88 -6.63
CA GLU A 567 10.35 -24.15 -5.21
C GLU A 567 11.75 -24.74 -5.02
N VAL A 568 12.16 -25.73 -5.84
CA VAL A 568 13.50 -26.33 -5.78
C VAL A 568 14.60 -25.37 -6.26
N LEU A 569 14.36 -24.53 -7.27
CA LEU A 569 15.31 -23.51 -7.74
C LEU A 569 15.40 -22.33 -6.75
N GLY A 570 14.29 -21.97 -6.11
CA GLY A 570 14.24 -20.98 -5.03
C GLY A 570 15.07 -21.42 -3.83
N ASP A 571 14.87 -22.65 -3.36
CA ASP A 571 15.62 -23.23 -2.24
C ASP A 571 17.09 -23.54 -2.60
N ALA A 572 17.39 -23.80 -3.87
CA ALA A 572 18.75 -24.06 -4.34
C ALA A 572 19.56 -22.81 -4.75
N ALA A 573 19.02 -21.59 -4.65
CA ALA A 573 19.71 -20.37 -5.07
C ALA A 573 20.88 -19.99 -4.14
N VAL A 574 20.77 -20.33 -2.85
CA VAL A 574 21.74 -19.97 -1.81
C VAL A 574 22.00 -21.17 -0.90
N LEU A 575 23.25 -21.61 -0.79
CA LEU A 575 23.66 -22.59 0.21
C LEU A 575 24.11 -21.86 1.48
N GLU A 576 23.47 -22.15 2.62
CA GLU A 576 23.91 -21.66 3.93
C GLU A 576 24.35 -22.83 4.83
N VAL A 577 25.51 -22.68 5.45
CA VAL A 577 25.99 -23.59 6.50
C VAL A 577 26.24 -22.78 7.76
N LYS A 578 25.54 -23.13 8.85
CA LYS A 578 25.66 -22.50 10.17
C LYS A 578 26.12 -23.55 11.17
N THR A 579 27.25 -23.32 11.84
CA THR A 579 27.76 -24.22 12.89
C THR A 579 27.59 -23.57 14.25
N TYR A 580 26.84 -24.26 15.11
CA TYR A 580 26.54 -23.82 16.46
C TYR A 580 27.29 -24.68 17.49
N THR A 581 27.58 -24.08 18.65
CA THR A 581 28.03 -24.81 19.84
C THR A 581 27.03 -24.61 20.96
N SER A 582 26.68 -25.67 21.70
CA SER A 582 25.82 -25.62 22.88
C SER A 582 26.42 -26.43 24.02
N ALA A 583 26.15 -26.02 25.26
CA ALA A 583 26.46 -26.77 26.47
C ALA A 583 25.34 -27.75 26.85
N ASP A 584 24.14 -27.57 26.30
CA ASP A 584 22.99 -28.44 26.49
C ASP A 584 22.48 -28.90 25.11
N LEU A 585 22.75 -30.16 24.79
CA LEU A 585 22.30 -30.78 23.55
C LEU A 585 20.91 -31.42 23.69
N GLN A 586 20.41 -31.58 24.91
CA GLN A 586 19.18 -32.31 25.19
C GLN A 586 17.95 -31.44 24.90
N SER A 587 18.02 -30.13 25.19
CA SER A 587 17.03 -29.14 24.77
C SER A 587 16.93 -28.97 23.26
N ILE A 588 18.07 -28.98 22.55
CA ILE A 588 18.12 -28.87 21.07
C ILE A 588 17.50 -30.11 20.43
N ALA A 589 17.84 -31.31 20.91
CA ALA A 589 17.27 -32.56 20.40
C ALA A 589 15.75 -32.68 20.66
N GLY A 590 15.21 -31.95 21.65
CA GLY A 590 13.79 -31.88 21.98
C GLY A 590 12.97 -30.95 21.08
N GLY A 591 13.59 -30.27 20.11
CA GLY A 591 12.91 -29.42 19.13
C GLY A 591 12.76 -27.95 19.53
N GLU A 592 13.46 -27.48 20.58
CA GLU A 592 13.49 -26.05 20.88
C GLU A 592 14.22 -25.25 19.79
N PRO A 593 13.71 -24.06 19.41
CA PRO A 593 14.39 -23.17 18.47
C PRO A 593 15.81 -22.83 18.94
N LEU A 594 16.77 -22.78 17.99
CA LEU A 594 18.18 -22.46 18.28
C LEU A 594 18.37 -21.09 18.95
N GLN A 595 17.40 -20.16 18.82
CA GLN A 595 17.45 -18.86 19.50
C GLN A 595 17.16 -18.94 21.01
N THR A 596 16.44 -19.97 21.46
CA THR A 596 16.01 -20.10 22.87
C THR A 596 16.80 -21.16 23.64
N SER A 597 17.49 -22.07 22.96
CA SER A 597 18.25 -23.19 23.55
C SER A 597 19.64 -22.83 24.07
N GLY A 598 20.05 -21.55 24.02
CA GLY A 598 21.39 -21.11 24.44
C GLY A 598 22.52 -21.50 23.49
N ALA A 599 22.21 -22.07 22.33
CA ALA A 599 23.17 -22.37 21.27
C ALA A 599 23.79 -21.08 20.71
N ARG A 600 25.11 -21.09 20.50
CA ARG A 600 25.85 -19.93 19.96
C ARG A 600 26.36 -20.24 18.57
N LEU A 601 26.06 -19.37 17.61
CA LEU A 601 26.65 -19.44 16.27
C LEU A 601 28.16 -19.19 16.38
N ARG A 602 28.97 -20.10 15.85
CA ARG A 602 30.44 -19.98 15.92
C ARG A 602 31.12 -19.94 14.55
N ALA A 603 30.50 -20.49 13.51
CA ALA A 603 30.99 -20.36 12.13
C ALA A 603 29.81 -20.31 11.15
N TYR A 604 29.98 -19.56 10.06
CA TYR A 604 28.95 -19.38 9.04
C TYR A 604 29.58 -19.27 7.66
N THR A 605 28.99 -19.95 6.68
CA THR A 605 29.34 -19.83 5.26
C THR A 605 28.07 -19.73 4.44
N ARG A 606 28.02 -18.76 3.51
CA ARG A 606 26.96 -18.60 2.53
C ARG A 606 27.54 -18.62 1.13
N CYS A 607 27.04 -19.48 0.25
CA CYS A 607 27.47 -19.60 -1.15
C CYS A 607 26.28 -19.42 -2.09
N LYS A 608 26.28 -18.34 -2.87
CA LYS A 608 25.28 -18.11 -3.93
C LYS A 608 25.59 -18.94 -5.18
N LEU A 609 24.60 -19.06 -6.07
CA LEU A 609 24.73 -19.81 -7.33
C LEU A 609 25.74 -19.17 -8.31
N ASP A 610 25.92 -17.85 -8.25
CA ASP A 610 26.88 -17.09 -9.06
C ASP A 610 28.35 -17.22 -8.58
N GLY A 611 28.58 -17.89 -7.44
CA GLY A 611 29.90 -18.11 -6.86
C GLY A 611 30.28 -17.15 -5.73
N ASP A 612 29.47 -16.13 -5.45
CA ASP A 612 29.69 -15.24 -4.30
C ASP A 612 29.67 -16.03 -3.00
N THR A 613 30.72 -15.87 -2.18
CA THR A 613 30.87 -16.59 -0.92
C THR A 613 31.16 -15.63 0.23
N GLU A 614 30.31 -15.67 1.27
CA GLU A 614 30.50 -14.96 2.54
C GLU A 614 30.92 -15.97 3.60
N VAL A 615 31.96 -15.65 4.39
CA VAL A 615 32.51 -16.55 5.41
C VAL A 615 32.76 -15.80 6.72
N CYS A 616 32.23 -16.34 7.82
CA CYS A 616 32.57 -15.94 9.19
C CYS A 616 33.42 -17.03 9.84
N VAL A 617 34.69 -16.71 10.07
CA VAL A 617 35.70 -17.63 10.63
C VAL A 617 35.64 -17.61 12.17
N PRO A 618 35.65 -18.78 12.84
CA PRO A 618 35.61 -18.82 14.29
C PRO A 618 36.94 -18.35 14.88
N VAL A 619 36.86 -17.53 15.93
CA VAL A 619 38.01 -17.14 16.75
C VAL A 619 37.88 -17.69 18.17
N THR A 620 39.02 -17.94 18.80
CA THR A 620 39.15 -18.32 20.20
C THR A 620 39.05 -17.07 21.10
N ALA A 621 38.99 -17.27 22.42
CA ALA A 621 38.96 -16.16 23.38
C ALA A 621 40.19 -15.24 23.32
N THR A 622 41.30 -15.71 22.72
CA THR A 622 42.53 -14.93 22.52
C THR A 622 42.58 -14.24 21.15
N GLY A 623 41.53 -14.35 20.33
CA GLY A 623 41.43 -13.76 18.99
C GLY A 623 42.14 -14.54 17.89
N ALA A 624 42.78 -15.67 18.20
CA ALA A 624 43.34 -16.58 17.20
C ALA A 624 42.23 -17.39 16.52
N VAL A 625 42.42 -17.82 15.27
CA VAL A 625 41.47 -18.69 14.56
C VAL A 625 41.34 -20.02 15.30
N ASP A 626 40.11 -20.46 15.53
CA ASP A 626 39.80 -21.77 16.12
C ASP A 626 39.88 -22.83 15.00
N GLU A 627 41.10 -23.31 14.74
CA GLU A 627 41.40 -24.21 13.61
C GLU A 627 40.59 -25.52 13.64
N ALA A 628 40.34 -26.06 14.85
CA ALA A 628 39.60 -27.31 15.01
C ALA A 628 38.12 -27.13 14.64
N LEU A 629 37.49 -26.06 15.12
CA LEU A 629 36.11 -25.74 14.77
C LEU A 629 35.98 -25.33 13.30
N TRP A 630 36.98 -24.61 12.77
CA TRP A 630 37.02 -24.20 11.37
C TRP A 630 37.13 -25.40 10.43
N ALA A 631 37.99 -26.38 10.74
CA ALA A 631 38.13 -27.60 9.95
C ALA A 631 36.81 -28.40 9.89
N LEU A 632 36.08 -28.49 11.02
CA LEU A 632 34.77 -29.12 11.08
C LEU A 632 33.74 -28.37 10.22
N HIS A 633 33.71 -27.04 10.30
CA HIS A 633 32.82 -26.22 9.49
C HIS A 633 33.09 -26.37 7.99
N VAL A 634 34.36 -26.32 7.58
CA VAL A 634 34.76 -26.51 6.18
C VAL A 634 34.35 -27.88 5.65
N GLU A 635 34.43 -28.93 6.48
CA GLU A 635 33.96 -30.25 6.10
C GLU A 635 32.44 -30.29 5.88
N MET A 636 31.66 -29.63 6.74
CA MET A 636 30.20 -29.49 6.55
C MET A 636 29.86 -28.70 5.28
N VAL A 637 30.62 -27.64 4.97
CA VAL A 637 30.46 -26.88 3.73
C VAL A 637 30.74 -27.75 2.50
N LYS A 638 31.81 -28.54 2.51
CA LYS A 638 32.14 -29.47 1.41
C LYS A 638 31.04 -30.52 1.20
N GLN A 639 30.53 -31.10 2.28
CA GLN A 639 29.44 -32.09 2.21
C GLN A 639 28.16 -31.47 1.66
N ALA A 640 27.81 -30.25 2.10
CA ALA A 640 26.63 -29.55 1.63
C ALA A 640 26.75 -29.14 0.14
N GLN A 641 27.95 -28.71 -0.30
CA GLN A 641 28.23 -28.45 -1.71
C GLN A 641 28.15 -29.71 -2.58
N ALA A 642 28.67 -30.85 -2.09
CA ALA A 642 28.59 -32.13 -2.79
C ALA A 642 27.15 -32.61 -2.93
N HIS A 643 26.35 -32.54 -1.86
CA HIS A 643 24.92 -32.88 -1.90
C HIS A 643 24.15 -31.96 -2.86
N ARG A 644 24.40 -30.64 -2.81
CA ARG A 644 23.81 -29.68 -3.76
C ARG A 644 24.15 -30.02 -5.21
N ALA A 645 25.40 -30.40 -5.49
CA ALA A 645 25.82 -30.80 -6.84
C ALA A 645 25.14 -32.10 -7.30
N GLU A 646 24.93 -33.08 -6.42
CA GLU A 646 24.17 -34.30 -6.76
C GLU A 646 22.69 -34.03 -6.99
N LEU A 647 22.05 -33.17 -6.18
CA LEU A 647 20.66 -32.76 -6.39
C LEU A 647 20.49 -32.07 -7.74
N LEU A 648 21.37 -31.12 -8.08
CA LEU A 648 21.35 -30.44 -9.38
C LEU A 648 21.57 -31.42 -10.54
N LYS A 649 22.50 -32.37 -10.41
CA LYS A 649 22.69 -33.44 -11.41
C LYS A 649 21.45 -34.33 -11.56
N THR A 650 20.80 -34.67 -10.45
CA THR A 650 19.59 -35.49 -10.45
C THR A 650 18.46 -34.76 -11.18
N VAL A 651 18.22 -33.48 -10.84
CA VAL A 651 17.25 -32.63 -11.54
C VAL A 651 17.56 -32.55 -13.03
N LEU A 652 18.81 -32.24 -13.40
CA LEU A 652 19.22 -32.15 -14.81
C LEU A 652 19.07 -33.47 -15.58
N SER A 653 19.33 -34.62 -14.96
CA SER A 653 19.17 -35.94 -15.60
C SER A 653 17.70 -36.35 -15.81
N VAL A 654 16.78 -35.91 -14.94
CA VAL A 654 15.33 -36.03 -15.14
C VAL A 654 14.87 -35.20 -16.35
N PHE A 655 15.55 -34.09 -16.65
CA PHE A 655 15.29 -33.29 -17.86
C PHE A 655 15.85 -33.92 -19.12
N SER A 656 17.10 -34.40 -19.11
CA SER A 656 17.73 -34.99 -20.31
C SER A 656 17.06 -36.30 -20.78
N SER A 657 16.46 -37.07 -19.86
CA SER A 657 15.74 -38.31 -20.21
C SER A 657 14.33 -38.10 -20.79
N ARG A 658 13.79 -36.86 -20.77
CA ARG A 658 12.45 -36.53 -21.29
C ARG A 658 12.42 -35.68 -22.56
N VAL A 659 13.56 -35.10 -22.96
CA VAL A 659 13.68 -34.35 -24.23
C VAL A 659 14.07 -35.26 -25.40
N GLY A 660 14.44 -36.51 -25.12
CA GLY A 660 14.72 -37.54 -26.12
C GLY A 660 13.67 -38.64 -26.16
N LYS A 661 12.42 -38.32 -26.52
CA LYS A 661 11.43 -39.27 -27.10
C LYS A 661 10.32 -38.53 -27.82
#